data_AF-A0A9D7XV71-F1
#
_entry.id   AF-A0A9D7XV71-F1
#
_cell.length_a   1.000
_cell.length_b   1.000
_cell.length_c   1.000
_cell.angle_alpha   90.00
_cell.angle_beta   90.00
_cell.angle_gamma   90.00
#
_symmetry.space_group_name_H-M   'P 1'
#
loop_
_entity.id
_entity.type
_entity.pdbx_description
1 polymer ?
#
loop_
_entity_poly.entity_id
_entity_poly.type
_entity_poly.pdbx_seq_one_letter_code
_entity_poly.pdbx_strand_id
1 'polypeptide(L)'
;MSASDSIGYFVELGEYNLIIARTTLGQKPRTVEAIQEVWLGDAAAADTALGEIRAGSTSAKAVALLRLKTRGTYLANAEQSKSVTSPDAVENFLRTQLGAENLPANWAWCGAKDGLAPQGGAPWTLDAAPAATTEDVIAKLRGWSFELVRCQSAPLTLAGAISSATQGASVLLAEVSEQNTSLISISKQGIVGLATVPVGFDALAGSTQTALGLKFRGSAARLMFNDSYDFAEASGSIVEPLANAIKGVLANLGSPAPTQLVCGGILARQSWISQSLAKALGLSPFTVDVSAWAGTRGLTIGGNITAANIAPSWLGVLSAASSYEISSPGGVRAWNPIFSGTPLAAAPVVPAIIVEPVKPATPPPVAKPAVIPAIIQAPAKQEAASPAAPAKPAIIPAIIQEPAKPATPAPAAKPATPPPQAKPAVIITPPSKPVEAPKPSSAPAKPASTPPTAPAKPAEVKPPVVAAKPTPAPAPAKPTTPSVAKPPGKPEPAKPTPVAKPSPAPVLSGAKPATAAPFPPKKNPMLVYIGIAAALIIGIVVFFVVSGNSKAKAEAEAREKIRVEAEAKLKAEARARAEAEQKAKLERETREKELQLAEQRLKNAEEDAKRQQEAARNSMLFGRGQLDVTTDPVGATITVGELAPKTSPVSMKDLRLGTYTVTISMAGYDTEKRDIEIKEKETTDLGTIVLKRQIGSIELSSEPSSLSYEVKPAGALFVNPNDVRTGLTPATLTGLPAGSYQVTITRSNWAPYVSTVTVERNGTAKVFGDFPGGTVVINSTPTGANILRDNQVSVGTTPLTLYGIPLGNVTYTVMQRGYDPITLNGKVEAGKTLTLNATLLDSERVMKLSELDERPTPISQADPDLSAAQRADGGKAIISLVVGRDGIPTDMKIEQSTNPAFGKACLAAAAKWRFKPGTIRGKPARSRVSIPFTITGE
;
A
#
# COMPACT_ATOMS: atom_id res chain seq x y z
N MET A 1 42.64 -3.04 0.39
CA MET A 1 41.25 -2.86 -0.06
C MET A 1 41.19 -3.21 -1.53
N SER A 2 40.15 -3.94 -1.93
CA SER A 2 39.84 -4.19 -3.34
C SER A 2 39.24 -2.94 -4.00
N ALA A 3 39.13 -2.90 -5.34
CA ALA A 3 38.34 -1.86 -6.02
C ALA A 3 36.88 -1.85 -5.53
N SER A 4 36.31 -3.01 -5.22
CA SER A 4 34.96 -3.17 -4.63
C SER A 4 34.80 -2.59 -3.22
N ASP A 5 35.87 -2.47 -2.42
CA ASP A 5 35.81 -1.80 -1.11
C ASP A 5 35.84 -0.26 -1.21
N SER A 6 36.04 0.29 -2.41
CA SER A 6 36.19 1.75 -2.61
C SER A 6 34.85 2.49 -2.79
N ILE A 7 33.75 1.77 -3.03
CA ILE A 7 32.42 2.32 -3.30
C ILE A 7 31.51 2.13 -2.09
N GLY A 8 30.80 3.18 -1.68
CA GLY A 8 29.80 3.14 -0.61
C GLY A 8 28.47 3.71 -1.05
N TYR A 9 27.41 2.96 -0.77
CA TYR A 9 26.03 3.38 -0.99
C TYR A 9 25.46 4.02 0.27
N PHE A 10 24.69 5.09 0.07
CA PHE A 10 23.91 5.75 1.10
C PHE A 10 22.46 5.76 0.62
N VAL A 11 21.58 5.07 1.34
CA VAL A 11 20.21 4.81 0.90
C VAL A 11 19.21 5.31 1.93
N GLU A 12 18.22 6.08 1.51
CA GLU A 12 17.06 6.40 2.34
C GLU A 12 15.83 5.67 1.78
N LEU A 13 15.18 4.88 2.62
CA LEU A 13 13.95 4.18 2.28
C LEU A 13 12.79 4.75 3.09
N GLY A 14 11.84 5.38 2.39
CA GLY A 14 10.57 5.85 2.92
C GLY A 14 9.38 5.06 2.41
N GLU A 15 8.19 5.58 2.70
CA GLU A 15 6.91 4.97 2.31
C GLU A 15 6.70 4.96 0.79
N TYR A 16 7.08 6.05 0.11
CA TYR A 16 6.83 6.27 -1.32
C TYR A 16 8.10 6.26 -2.17
N ASN A 17 9.27 6.40 -1.54
CA ASN A 17 10.51 6.72 -2.23
C ASN A 17 11.71 5.89 -1.75
N LEU A 18 12.66 5.71 -2.66
CA LEU A 18 14.00 5.24 -2.38
C LEU A 18 14.98 6.28 -2.93
N ILE A 19 15.76 6.92 -2.06
CA ILE A 19 16.88 7.79 -2.45
C ILE A 19 18.15 6.94 -2.39
N ILE A 20 18.95 6.95 -3.45
CA ILE A 20 20.22 6.22 -3.56
C ILE A 20 21.32 7.21 -3.93
N ALA A 21 22.37 7.29 -3.11
CA ALA A 21 23.63 7.96 -3.46
C ALA A 21 24.79 6.95 -3.51
N ARG A 22 25.68 7.09 -4.51
CA ARG A 22 26.90 6.31 -4.67
C ARG A 22 28.12 7.22 -4.47
N THR A 23 29.08 6.80 -3.66
CA THR A 23 30.20 7.64 -3.22
C THR A 23 31.54 6.90 -3.16
N THR A 24 32.64 7.63 -3.27
CA THR A 24 33.99 7.14 -3.02
C THR A 24 34.26 7.04 -1.51
N LEU A 25 34.38 5.84 -0.92
CA LEU A 25 34.59 5.68 0.53
C LEU A 25 36.03 5.96 1.00
N GLY A 26 37.02 5.56 0.18
CA GLY A 26 38.41 5.35 0.62
C GLY A 26 39.28 6.60 0.84
N GLN A 27 38.76 7.80 0.58
CA GLN A 27 39.45 9.08 0.80
C GLN A 27 38.45 10.12 1.36
N LYS A 28 38.95 11.12 2.08
CA LYS A 28 38.22 12.37 2.34
C LYS A 28 39.01 13.55 1.72
N PRO A 29 38.35 14.52 1.07
CA PRO A 29 36.91 14.64 0.83
C PRO A 29 36.36 13.53 -0.08
N ARG A 30 35.08 13.15 0.11
CA ARG A 30 34.42 12.13 -0.73
C ARG A 30 33.75 12.77 -1.93
N THR A 31 33.79 12.11 -3.08
CA THR A 31 32.96 12.50 -4.24
C THR A 31 31.65 11.71 -4.22
N VAL A 32 30.54 12.41 -4.45
CA VAL A 32 29.24 11.82 -4.78
C VAL A 32 29.21 11.61 -6.30
N GLU A 33 29.21 10.35 -6.73
CA GLU A 33 29.28 9.99 -8.16
C GLU A 33 27.92 9.98 -8.83
N ALA A 34 26.90 9.55 -8.08
CA ALA A 34 25.50 9.56 -8.47
C ALA A 34 24.64 9.83 -7.23
N ILE A 35 23.53 10.55 -7.41
CA ILE A 35 22.42 10.59 -6.47
C ILE A 35 21.10 10.63 -7.25
N GLN A 36 20.13 9.81 -6.86
CA GLN A 36 18.81 9.76 -7.49
C GLN A 36 17.72 9.41 -6.47
N GLU A 37 16.49 9.78 -6.78
CA GLU A 37 15.28 9.41 -6.04
C GLU A 37 14.32 8.68 -6.97
N VAL A 38 13.73 7.60 -6.46
CA VAL A 38 12.88 6.68 -7.23
C VAL A 38 11.54 6.52 -6.54
N TRP A 39 10.45 6.63 -7.31
CA TRP A 39 9.10 6.37 -6.81
C TRP A 39 8.84 4.86 -6.74
N LEU A 40 8.52 4.35 -5.55
CA LEU A 40 8.25 2.93 -5.31
C LEU A 40 6.90 2.46 -5.88
N GLY A 41 6.06 3.38 -6.38
CA GLY A 41 4.87 3.05 -7.16
C GLY A 41 5.19 2.64 -8.61
N ASP A 42 6.39 2.95 -9.11
CA ASP A 42 6.90 2.47 -10.40
C ASP A 42 7.94 1.36 -10.16
N ALA A 43 7.49 0.12 -10.29
CA ALA A 43 8.34 -1.06 -10.14
C ALA A 43 9.43 -1.15 -11.22
N ALA A 44 9.20 -0.62 -12.43
CA ALA A 44 10.19 -0.66 -13.50
C ALA A 44 11.31 0.37 -13.27
N ALA A 45 10.97 1.57 -12.77
CA ALA A 45 11.95 2.54 -12.32
C ALA A 45 12.75 2.03 -11.11
N ALA A 46 12.08 1.38 -10.13
CA ALA A 46 12.74 0.77 -8.98
C ALA A 46 13.71 -0.37 -9.38
N ASP A 47 13.29 -1.29 -10.25
CA ASP A 47 14.16 -2.37 -10.74
C ASP A 47 15.31 -1.85 -11.61
N THR A 48 15.10 -0.79 -12.40
CA THR A 48 16.15 -0.13 -13.18
C THR A 48 17.20 0.51 -12.26
N ALA A 49 16.76 1.27 -11.26
CA ALA A 49 17.63 1.94 -10.29
C ALA A 49 18.42 0.96 -9.41
N LEU A 50 17.87 -0.23 -9.17
CA LEU A 50 18.54 -1.32 -8.45
C LEU A 50 19.34 -2.25 -9.37
N GLY A 51 19.33 -2.04 -10.69
CA GLY A 51 19.99 -2.90 -11.67
C GLY A 51 21.49 -3.02 -11.47
N GLU A 52 22.22 -1.91 -11.32
CA GLU A 52 23.67 -1.90 -11.05
C GLU A 52 24.00 -2.66 -9.74
N ILE A 53 23.17 -2.46 -8.71
CA ILE A 53 23.34 -3.05 -7.37
C ILE A 53 23.11 -4.56 -7.38
N ARG A 54 22.11 -5.03 -8.13
CA ARG A 54 21.79 -6.47 -8.26
C ARG A 54 22.70 -7.22 -9.23
N ALA A 55 23.33 -6.52 -10.18
CA ALA A 55 24.24 -7.12 -11.16
C ALA A 55 25.66 -7.37 -10.63
N GLY A 56 26.02 -6.81 -9.47
CA GLY A 56 27.32 -7.04 -8.83
C GLY A 56 27.49 -8.47 -8.33
N SER A 57 28.70 -9.02 -8.44
CA SER A 57 29.05 -10.36 -7.92
C SER A 57 29.20 -10.43 -6.39
N THR A 58 28.90 -9.34 -5.68
CA THR A 58 28.99 -9.16 -4.23
C THR A 58 27.92 -8.18 -3.78
N SER A 59 27.41 -8.34 -2.56
CA SER A 59 26.44 -7.43 -1.96
C SER A 59 26.95 -5.98 -1.85
N ALA A 60 26.06 -5.02 -2.07
CA ALA A 60 26.40 -3.60 -2.05
C ALA A 60 26.42 -3.05 -0.61
N LYS A 61 27.60 -2.74 -0.08
CA LYS A 61 27.78 -2.16 1.27
C LYS A 61 27.08 -0.80 1.35
N ALA A 62 26.09 -0.68 2.24
CA ALA A 62 25.19 0.47 2.33
C ALA A 62 24.98 0.96 3.77
N VAL A 63 25.00 2.28 3.95
CA VAL A 63 24.45 2.95 5.13
C VAL A 63 22.99 3.28 4.85
N ALA A 64 22.09 2.76 5.68
CA ALA A 64 20.65 2.94 5.51
C ALA A 64 20.09 4.01 6.45
N LEU A 65 19.38 4.98 5.88
CA LEU A 65 18.54 5.95 6.57
C LEU A 65 17.11 5.42 6.52
N LEU A 66 16.54 5.09 7.68
CA LEU A 66 15.21 4.47 7.75
C LEU A 66 14.17 5.56 8.04
N ARG A 67 13.16 5.68 7.17
CA ARG A 67 12.01 6.57 7.34
C ARG A 67 10.77 5.73 7.59
N LEU A 68 10.62 5.28 8.84
CA LEU A 68 9.67 4.25 9.24
C LEU A 68 8.22 4.79 9.30
N LYS A 69 7.26 4.01 8.78
CA LYS A 69 5.83 4.36 8.70
C LYS A 69 5.18 4.49 10.09
N THR A 70 5.37 3.47 10.92
CA THR A 70 4.94 3.48 12.33
C THR A 70 6.14 3.89 13.19
N ARG A 71 6.12 5.12 13.72
CA ARG A 71 7.16 5.65 14.61
C ARG A 71 6.57 6.64 15.62
N GLY A 72 7.15 6.68 16.81
CA GLY A 72 6.99 7.74 17.80
C GLY A 72 8.23 8.63 17.80
N THR A 73 8.03 9.94 17.61
CA THR A 73 9.09 10.95 17.71
C THR A 73 8.90 11.77 18.99
N TYR A 74 9.97 12.02 19.72
CA TYR A 74 9.95 12.72 21.02
C TYR A 74 11.03 13.80 21.12
N LEU A 75 10.74 14.82 21.92
CA LEU A 75 11.67 15.90 22.31
C LEU A 75 11.55 16.07 23.82
N ALA A 76 12.68 16.05 24.52
CA ALA A 76 12.72 16.01 25.97
C ALA A 76 12.21 17.31 26.61
N ASN A 77 11.26 17.20 27.54
CA ASN A 77 10.97 18.27 28.49
C ASN A 77 12.08 18.36 29.58
N ALA A 78 11.99 19.36 30.47
CA ALA A 78 13.02 19.64 31.49
C ALA A 78 13.15 18.57 32.60
N GLU A 79 12.22 17.63 32.69
CA GLU A 79 12.25 16.48 33.61
C GLU A 79 12.83 15.25 32.88
N GLN A 80 12.28 14.92 31.71
CA GLN A 80 12.75 13.86 30.80
C GLN A 80 14.23 14.01 30.43
N SER A 81 14.71 15.25 30.28
CA SER A 81 16.13 15.54 30.04
C SER A 81 17.03 15.06 31.19
N LYS A 82 16.51 15.04 32.43
CA LYS A 82 17.25 14.64 33.64
C LYS A 82 17.08 13.16 33.98
N SER A 83 15.91 12.57 33.70
CA SER A 83 15.61 11.17 34.03
C SER A 83 16.04 10.18 32.94
N VAL A 84 15.94 10.57 31.66
CA VAL A 84 16.35 9.73 30.52
C VAL A 84 17.75 10.14 30.07
N THR A 85 18.76 9.51 30.66
CA THR A 85 20.19 9.87 30.47
C THR A 85 21.09 8.70 30.03
N SER A 86 20.51 7.52 29.80
CA SER A 86 21.22 6.32 29.31
C SER A 86 20.34 5.51 28.33
N PRO A 87 20.92 4.60 27.52
CA PRO A 87 20.17 3.64 26.69
C PRO A 87 19.09 2.88 27.46
N ASP A 88 19.41 2.37 28.65
CA ASP A 88 18.47 1.60 29.47
C ASP A 88 17.30 2.48 29.96
N ALA A 89 17.55 3.77 30.21
CA ALA A 89 16.52 4.74 30.54
C ALA A 89 15.63 5.08 29.33
N VAL A 90 16.18 5.06 28.10
CA VAL A 90 15.40 5.20 26.86
C VAL A 90 14.46 4.01 26.66
N GLU A 91 14.92 2.77 26.90
CA GLU A 91 14.03 1.61 26.86
C GLU A 91 12.89 1.70 27.89
N ASN A 92 13.21 2.06 29.13
CA ASN A 92 12.21 2.20 30.18
C ASN A 92 11.23 3.36 29.90
N PHE A 93 11.70 4.46 29.32
CA PHE A 93 10.84 5.52 28.80
C PHE A 93 9.88 4.98 27.73
N LEU A 94 10.40 4.31 26.68
CA LEU A 94 9.58 3.79 25.59
C LEU A 94 8.55 2.75 26.05
N ARG A 95 8.84 1.95 27.08
CA ARG A 95 7.86 1.05 27.72
C ARG A 95 6.63 1.78 28.27
N THR A 96 6.75 3.05 28.65
CA THR A 96 5.61 3.89 29.08
C THR A 96 4.90 4.61 27.94
N GLN A 97 5.58 4.84 26.81
CA GLN A 97 5.06 5.69 25.72
C GLN A 97 4.44 4.91 24.56
N LEU A 98 4.91 3.70 24.27
CA LEU A 98 4.51 2.94 23.08
C LEU A 98 3.42 1.88 23.33
N GLY A 99 3.11 1.54 24.59
CA GLY A 99 2.28 0.37 24.90
C GLY A 99 3.08 -0.94 24.84
N ALA A 100 2.45 -2.06 25.23
CA ALA A 100 3.12 -3.36 25.29
C ALA A 100 3.19 -4.05 23.91
N GLU A 101 2.21 -3.76 23.07
CA GLU A 101 2.00 -4.30 21.73
C GLU A 101 2.97 -3.74 20.67
N ASN A 102 3.62 -2.61 20.96
CA ASN A 102 4.62 -1.97 20.10
C ASN A 102 6.06 -2.23 20.57
N LEU A 103 6.28 -3.24 21.44
CA LEU A 103 7.57 -3.64 21.98
C LEU A 103 7.98 -5.06 21.49
N PRO A 104 9.29 -5.37 21.41
CA PRO A 104 10.43 -4.46 21.59
C PRO A 104 10.46 -3.36 20.51
N ALA A 105 11.08 -2.23 20.83
CA ALA A 105 11.16 -1.08 19.95
C ALA A 105 12.63 -0.73 19.67
N ASN A 106 12.95 -0.53 18.39
CA ASN A 106 14.25 -0.01 17.95
C ASN A 106 14.17 1.52 17.94
N TRP A 107 15.25 2.18 18.37
CA TRP A 107 15.24 3.62 18.62
C TRP A 107 16.58 4.29 18.30
N ALA A 108 16.52 5.56 17.92
CA ALA A 108 17.67 6.40 17.58
C ALA A 108 17.59 7.70 18.41
N TRP A 109 18.60 7.92 19.26
CA TRP A 109 18.60 8.95 20.31
C TRP A 109 19.79 9.89 20.16
N CYS A 110 19.57 11.21 20.27
CA CYS A 110 20.65 12.19 20.21
C CYS A 110 20.30 13.51 20.94
N GLY A 111 21.30 14.35 21.21
CA GLY A 111 21.14 15.67 21.81
C GLY A 111 20.39 16.60 20.85
N ALA A 112 19.33 17.26 21.32
CA ALA A 112 18.50 18.11 20.47
C ALA A 112 19.24 19.34 19.90
N LYS A 113 20.37 19.72 20.52
CA LYS A 113 21.20 20.87 20.13
C LYS A 113 22.20 20.56 19.01
N ASP A 114 22.90 19.43 19.11
CA ASP A 114 24.11 19.11 18.34
C ASP A 114 24.09 17.71 17.70
N GLY A 115 23.06 16.92 17.98
CA GLY A 115 22.91 15.56 17.49
C GLY A 115 23.98 14.59 18.00
N LEU A 116 24.72 14.92 19.05
CA LEU A 116 25.68 14.01 19.70
C LEU A 116 24.95 13.06 20.68
N ALA A 117 25.69 12.22 21.42
CA ALA A 117 25.11 11.51 22.56
C ALA A 117 24.78 12.51 23.67
N PRO A 118 23.56 12.52 24.24
CA PRO A 118 23.18 13.43 25.33
C PRO A 118 24.08 13.29 26.56
N GLN A 119 24.38 14.40 27.22
CA GLN A 119 25.21 14.44 28.44
C GLN A 119 24.62 15.44 29.45
N GLY A 120 24.93 15.25 30.74
CA GLY A 120 24.71 16.25 31.79
C GLY A 120 23.26 16.70 32.00
N GLY A 121 22.28 15.90 31.58
CA GLY A 121 20.86 16.27 31.65
C GLY A 121 20.39 17.25 30.57
N ALA A 122 21.13 17.37 29.45
CA ALA A 122 20.78 18.23 28.32
C ALA A 122 19.55 17.72 27.52
N PRO A 123 18.78 18.60 26.88
CA PRO A 123 17.65 18.22 26.03
C PRO A 123 18.05 17.27 24.90
N TRP A 124 17.28 16.19 24.75
CA TRP A 124 17.47 15.15 23.73
C TRP A 124 16.25 15.01 22.83
N THR A 125 16.43 14.38 21.69
CA THR A 125 15.37 13.93 20.78
C THR A 125 15.53 12.45 20.49
N LEU A 126 14.41 11.80 20.20
CA LEU A 126 14.30 10.35 20.05
C LEU A 126 13.34 10.04 18.89
N ASP A 127 13.76 9.14 18.00
CA ASP A 127 12.93 8.54 16.97
C ASP A 127 12.88 7.02 17.23
N ALA A 128 11.69 6.44 17.41
CA ALA A 128 11.51 5.06 17.86
C ALA A 128 10.37 4.36 17.12
N ALA A 129 10.52 3.08 16.83
CA ALA A 129 9.53 2.27 16.12
C ALA A 129 9.52 0.82 16.65
N PRO A 130 8.42 0.07 16.46
CA PRO A 130 8.41 -1.36 16.74
C PRO A 130 9.55 -2.08 15.99
N ALA A 131 10.19 -3.06 16.63
CA ALA A 131 11.32 -3.79 16.06
C ALA A 131 10.94 -4.41 14.70
N ALA A 132 9.77 -5.07 14.63
CA ALA A 132 9.21 -5.63 13.40
C ALA A 132 9.14 -4.62 12.24
N THR A 133 8.66 -3.40 12.48
CA THR A 133 8.61 -2.33 11.45
C THR A 133 10.01 -1.94 10.94
N THR A 134 11.03 -2.11 11.77
CA THR A 134 12.43 -1.90 11.38
C THR A 134 12.99 -3.09 10.61
N GLU A 135 12.67 -4.31 11.08
CA GLU A 135 13.08 -5.58 10.48
C GLU A 135 12.50 -5.78 9.08
N ASP A 136 11.23 -5.44 8.84
CA ASP A 136 10.58 -5.45 7.52
C ASP A 136 11.35 -4.58 6.51
N VAL A 137 11.74 -3.37 6.94
CA VAL A 137 12.48 -2.40 6.11
C VAL A 137 13.91 -2.89 5.84
N ILE A 138 14.57 -3.48 6.85
CA ILE A 138 15.89 -4.11 6.71
C ILE A 138 15.83 -5.34 5.78
N ALA A 139 14.79 -6.17 5.88
CA ALA A 139 14.57 -7.32 5.02
C ALA A 139 14.32 -6.90 3.57
N LYS A 140 13.52 -5.86 3.34
CA LYS A 140 13.26 -5.26 2.03
C LYS A 140 14.56 -4.74 1.38
N LEU A 141 15.40 -4.02 2.12
CA LEU A 141 16.71 -3.57 1.63
C LEU A 141 17.67 -4.73 1.33
N ARG A 142 17.73 -5.75 2.19
CA ARG A 142 18.54 -6.97 1.95
C ARG A 142 18.05 -7.74 0.71
N GLY A 143 16.74 -7.80 0.48
CA GLY A 143 16.12 -8.36 -0.73
C GLY A 143 16.46 -7.61 -2.02
N TRP A 144 17.07 -6.42 -1.92
CA TRP A 144 17.61 -5.64 -3.04
C TRP A 144 19.14 -5.71 -3.13
N SER A 145 19.77 -6.74 -2.55
CA SER A 145 21.23 -6.98 -2.53
C SER A 145 22.07 -5.97 -1.72
N PHE A 146 21.46 -5.19 -0.84
CA PHE A 146 22.22 -4.31 0.07
C PHE A 146 22.74 -5.05 1.32
N GLU A 147 24.04 -4.90 1.58
CA GLU A 147 24.70 -5.28 2.83
C GLU A 147 24.70 -4.07 3.77
N LEU A 148 23.80 -4.07 4.75
CA LEU A 148 23.61 -2.92 5.64
C LEU A 148 24.72 -2.87 6.69
N VAL A 149 25.63 -1.90 6.54
CA VAL A 149 26.79 -1.71 7.43
C VAL A 149 26.52 -0.77 8.62
N ARG A 150 25.40 -0.02 8.57
CA ARG A 150 24.88 0.87 9.62
C ARG A 150 23.44 1.25 9.25
N CYS A 151 22.51 1.26 10.20
CA CYS A 151 21.18 1.84 10.01
C CYS A 151 20.94 3.01 10.99
N GLN A 152 20.27 4.08 10.54
CA GLN A 152 20.07 5.32 11.31
C GLN A 152 18.74 6.02 10.99
N SER A 153 18.28 6.92 11.86
CA SER A 153 17.03 7.68 11.67
C SER A 153 17.13 8.66 10.50
N ALA A 154 16.26 8.51 9.49
CA ALA A 154 16.18 9.46 8.38
C ALA A 154 15.65 10.84 8.81
N PRO A 155 14.57 10.97 9.61
CA PRO A 155 14.11 12.27 10.11
C PRO A 155 15.18 13.03 10.90
N LEU A 156 15.88 12.38 11.83
CA LEU A 156 16.91 13.04 12.63
C LEU A 156 18.16 13.39 11.80
N THR A 157 18.52 12.56 10.81
CA THR A 157 19.63 12.86 9.89
C THR A 157 19.31 14.06 8.99
N LEU A 158 18.07 14.15 8.47
CA LEU A 158 17.62 15.29 7.68
C LEU A 158 17.50 16.57 8.53
N ALA A 159 16.93 16.48 9.73
CA ALA A 159 16.80 17.63 10.64
C ALA A 159 18.16 18.25 11.00
N GLY A 160 19.17 17.43 11.27
CA GLY A 160 20.53 17.92 11.51
C GLY A 160 21.27 18.43 10.28
N ALA A 161 20.99 17.86 9.12
CA ALA A 161 21.49 18.38 7.85
C ALA A 161 20.95 19.81 7.62
N ILE A 162 19.63 19.99 7.75
CA ILE A 162 18.95 21.29 7.70
C ILE A 162 19.49 22.24 8.77
N SER A 163 19.65 21.81 10.03
CA SER A 163 20.21 22.63 11.12
C SER A 163 21.53 23.29 10.70
N SER A 164 22.45 22.51 10.14
CA SER A 164 23.74 23.02 9.61
C SER A 164 23.64 23.84 8.31
N ALA A 165 22.52 23.75 7.59
CA ALA A 165 22.26 24.48 6.35
C ALA A 165 21.46 25.78 6.55
N THR A 166 20.82 25.98 7.72
CA THR A 166 19.93 27.13 7.99
C THR A 166 20.56 28.51 7.85
N GLN A 167 21.89 28.63 7.92
CA GLN A 167 22.64 29.89 8.03
C GLN A 167 22.12 30.83 9.15
N GLY A 168 21.42 30.28 10.15
CA GLY A 168 20.83 31.03 11.27
C GLY A 168 19.31 31.28 11.19
N ALA A 169 18.65 30.91 10.08
CA ALA A 169 17.20 30.91 9.96
C ALA A 169 16.52 29.89 10.89
N SER A 170 15.21 30.05 11.13
CA SER A 170 14.37 29.02 11.75
C SER A 170 13.55 28.31 10.68
N VAL A 171 13.56 26.98 10.68
CA VAL A 171 13.01 26.13 9.62
C VAL A 171 12.09 25.07 10.21
N LEU A 172 10.88 24.97 9.65
CA LEU A 172 9.95 23.88 9.94
C LEU A 172 10.17 22.74 8.94
N LEU A 173 10.68 21.61 9.44
CA LEU A 173 10.68 20.35 8.72
C LEU A 173 9.35 19.63 8.98
N ALA A 174 8.54 19.47 7.93
CA ALA A 174 7.25 18.76 7.95
C ALA A 174 7.42 17.35 7.36
N GLU A 175 7.55 16.35 8.23
CA GLU A 175 7.74 14.95 7.87
C GLU A 175 6.38 14.25 7.65
N VAL A 176 5.92 14.30 6.39
CA VAL A 176 4.62 13.79 5.96
C VAL A 176 4.68 12.27 5.78
N SER A 177 3.89 11.52 6.56
CA SER A 177 3.59 10.10 6.30
C SER A 177 2.24 9.96 5.58
N GLU A 178 1.82 8.72 5.33
CA GLU A 178 0.48 8.39 4.83
C GLU A 178 -0.64 9.10 5.60
N GLN A 179 -0.61 9.05 6.93
CA GLN A 179 -1.75 9.41 7.80
C GLN A 179 -1.48 10.64 8.69
N ASN A 180 -0.21 10.92 9.01
CA ASN A 180 0.19 11.97 9.94
C ASN A 180 1.27 12.87 9.32
N THR A 181 1.55 14.01 9.95
CA THR A 181 2.76 14.80 9.68
C THR A 181 3.45 15.11 11.00
N SER A 182 4.70 14.66 11.16
CA SER A 182 5.56 15.07 12.29
C SER A 182 6.19 16.43 11.95
N LEU A 183 6.26 17.33 12.92
CA LEU A 183 6.67 18.72 12.75
C LEU A 183 7.90 18.98 13.61
N ILE A 184 9.04 19.20 12.98
CA ILE A 184 10.33 19.42 13.64
C ILE A 184 10.74 20.87 13.43
N SER A 185 10.82 21.65 14.52
CA SER A 185 11.22 23.05 14.51
C SER A 185 12.72 23.17 14.74
N ILE A 186 13.45 23.66 13.74
CA ILE A 186 14.91 23.61 13.65
C ILE A 186 15.48 25.02 13.57
N SER A 187 16.52 25.31 14.37
CA SER A 187 17.19 26.61 14.41
C SER A 187 18.69 26.44 14.61
N LYS A 188 19.43 27.56 14.75
CA LYS A 188 20.84 27.56 15.21
C LYS A 188 21.04 27.00 16.63
N GLN A 189 19.97 26.80 17.40
CA GLN A 189 19.99 26.12 18.70
C GLN A 189 19.76 24.59 18.57
N GLY A 190 19.60 24.07 17.35
CA GLY A 190 19.18 22.69 17.08
C GLY A 190 17.66 22.57 16.95
N ILE A 191 17.11 21.40 17.31
CA ILE A 191 15.67 21.17 17.40
C ILE A 191 15.14 21.86 18.66
N VAL A 192 14.21 22.79 18.49
CA VAL A 192 13.64 23.63 19.57
C VAL A 192 12.16 23.34 19.84
N GLY A 193 11.51 22.55 19.00
CA GLY A 193 10.10 22.18 19.16
C GLY A 193 9.72 20.98 18.30
N LEU A 194 8.74 20.22 18.78
CA LEU A 194 8.20 19.04 18.12
C LEU A 194 6.68 18.97 18.29
N ALA A 195 5.95 18.61 17.23
CA ALA A 195 4.54 18.26 17.29
C ALA A 195 4.21 17.20 16.24
N THR A 196 3.01 16.64 16.27
CA THR A 196 2.47 15.78 15.20
C THR A 196 1.02 16.18 14.95
N VAL A 197 0.61 16.22 13.69
CA VAL A 197 -0.78 16.48 13.27
C VAL A 197 -1.36 15.26 12.54
N PRO A 198 -2.66 14.93 12.74
CA PRO A 198 -3.31 13.77 12.14
C PRO A 198 -3.76 14.04 10.69
N VAL A 199 -2.83 14.56 9.88
CA VAL A 199 -3.02 14.84 8.46
C VAL A 199 -1.75 14.42 7.72
N GLY A 200 -1.88 13.45 6.81
CA GLY A 200 -0.80 12.93 5.97
C GLY A 200 -1.15 12.95 4.48
N PHE A 201 -0.36 12.25 3.67
CA PHE A 201 -0.49 12.20 2.22
C PHE A 201 -1.86 11.66 1.74
N ASP A 202 -2.46 10.72 2.48
CA ASP A 202 -3.79 10.19 2.16
C ASP A 202 -4.86 11.30 2.20
N ALA A 203 -4.78 12.21 3.18
CA ALA A 203 -5.67 13.38 3.25
C ALA A 203 -5.45 14.31 2.05
N LEU A 204 -4.20 14.59 1.66
CA LEU A 204 -3.86 15.40 0.48
C LEU A 204 -4.38 14.76 -0.82
N ALA A 205 -4.35 13.42 -0.93
CA ALA A 205 -4.96 12.69 -2.05
C ALA A 205 -6.50 12.78 -2.06
N GLY A 206 -7.13 12.85 -0.87
CA GLY A 206 -8.55 13.16 -0.73
C GLY A 206 -8.89 14.58 -1.21
N SER A 207 -8.12 15.58 -0.77
CA SER A 207 -8.26 16.97 -1.24
C SER A 207 -8.07 17.07 -2.75
N THR A 208 -7.07 16.38 -3.31
CA THR A 208 -6.81 16.30 -4.75
C THR A 208 -7.96 15.64 -5.51
N GLN A 209 -8.58 14.60 -4.94
CA GLN A 209 -9.76 13.98 -5.53
C GLN A 209 -10.91 14.99 -5.65
N THR A 210 -11.19 15.73 -4.59
CA THR A 210 -12.25 16.75 -4.54
C THR A 210 -11.96 17.92 -5.47
N ALA A 211 -10.76 18.51 -5.39
CA ALA A 211 -10.36 19.68 -6.17
C ALA A 211 -10.36 19.43 -7.69
N LEU A 212 -10.07 18.20 -8.13
CA LEU A 212 -10.01 17.81 -9.54
C LEU A 212 -11.22 16.98 -10.01
N GLY A 213 -12.27 16.84 -9.19
CA GLY A 213 -13.50 16.12 -9.53
C GLY A 213 -13.32 14.62 -9.86
N LEU A 214 -12.28 13.99 -9.32
CA LEU A 214 -11.87 12.63 -9.69
C LEU A 214 -12.78 11.57 -9.04
N LYS A 215 -13.16 10.55 -9.82
CA LYS A 215 -14.09 9.50 -9.35
C LYS A 215 -13.52 8.58 -8.25
N PHE A 216 -12.19 8.47 -8.16
CA PHE A 216 -11.52 7.53 -7.25
C PHE A 216 -10.29 8.14 -6.59
N ARG A 217 -10.18 8.02 -5.26
CA ARG A 217 -9.04 8.50 -4.46
C ARG A 217 -7.69 7.95 -4.94
N GLY A 218 -7.65 6.67 -5.32
CA GLY A 218 -6.44 6.04 -5.87
C GLY A 218 -6.00 6.60 -7.23
N SER A 219 -6.89 7.25 -7.98
CA SER A 219 -6.51 8.00 -9.20
C SER A 219 -5.87 9.35 -8.83
N ALA A 220 -6.44 10.05 -7.84
CA ALA A 220 -5.88 11.31 -7.33
C ALA A 220 -4.48 11.11 -6.72
N ALA A 221 -4.32 10.11 -5.86
CA ALA A 221 -3.03 9.76 -5.27
C ALA A 221 -1.97 9.41 -6.32
N ARG A 222 -2.31 8.67 -7.38
CA ARG A 222 -1.39 8.41 -8.51
C ARG A 222 -1.07 9.67 -9.30
N LEU A 223 -2.04 10.56 -9.50
CA LEU A 223 -1.83 11.82 -10.23
C LEU A 223 -0.85 12.75 -9.49
N MET A 224 -0.84 12.75 -8.16
CA MET A 224 0.14 13.51 -7.36
C MET A 224 1.61 13.08 -7.58
N PHE A 225 1.83 11.86 -8.08
CA PHE A 225 3.14 11.36 -8.50
C PHE A 225 3.38 11.45 -10.01
N ASN A 226 2.53 12.16 -10.77
CA ASN A 226 2.71 12.36 -12.20
C ASN A 226 3.55 13.62 -12.49
N ASP A 227 4.71 13.44 -13.11
CA ASP A 227 5.68 14.50 -13.41
C ASP A 227 5.23 15.52 -14.47
N SER A 228 4.08 15.31 -15.13
CA SER A 228 3.56 16.17 -16.22
C SER A 228 2.25 16.87 -15.87
N TYR A 229 1.70 16.66 -14.67
CA TYR A 229 0.47 17.32 -14.24
C TYR A 229 0.78 18.57 -13.41
N ASP A 230 0.32 19.74 -13.89
CA ASP A 230 0.44 20.99 -13.14
C ASP A 230 -0.67 21.10 -12.09
N PHE A 231 -0.26 21.31 -10.83
CA PHE A 231 -1.17 21.49 -9.70
C PHE A 231 -1.37 22.96 -9.32
N ALA A 232 -0.75 23.94 -10.01
CA ALA A 232 -0.66 25.34 -9.57
C ALA A 232 -2.02 26.00 -9.22
N GLU A 233 -3.10 25.71 -9.95
CA GLU A 233 -4.43 26.24 -9.64
C GLU A 233 -5.09 25.56 -8.42
N ALA A 234 -4.86 24.26 -8.24
CA ALA A 234 -5.44 23.45 -7.17
C ALA A 234 -4.57 23.37 -5.90
N SER A 235 -3.30 23.79 -5.95
CA SER A 235 -2.31 23.50 -4.91
C SER A 235 -2.71 24.05 -3.53
N GLY A 236 -3.46 25.15 -3.49
CA GLY A 236 -3.96 25.77 -2.27
C GLY A 236 -4.98 24.89 -1.55
N SER A 237 -6.05 24.47 -2.25
CA SER A 237 -7.10 23.60 -1.67
C SER A 237 -6.60 22.19 -1.39
N ILE A 238 -5.59 21.71 -2.13
CA ILE A 238 -4.97 20.40 -1.84
C ILE A 238 -4.27 20.39 -0.48
N VAL A 239 -3.43 21.41 -0.20
CA VAL A 239 -2.67 21.47 1.07
C VAL A 239 -3.45 22.07 2.24
N GLU A 240 -4.64 22.64 2.00
CA GLU A 240 -5.41 23.38 3.01
C GLU A 240 -5.64 22.59 4.32
N PRO A 241 -6.06 21.30 4.32
CA PRO A 241 -6.26 20.57 5.57
C PRO A 241 -4.98 20.43 6.40
N LEU A 242 -3.83 20.24 5.74
CA LEU A 242 -2.53 20.15 6.40
C LEU A 242 -2.06 21.53 6.89
N ALA A 243 -2.25 22.58 6.10
CA ALA A 243 -1.95 23.95 6.50
C ALA A 243 -2.77 24.37 7.74
N ASN A 244 -4.07 24.04 7.77
CA ASN A 244 -4.94 24.39 8.88
C ASN A 244 -4.64 23.56 10.14
N ALA A 245 -4.29 22.27 9.99
CA ALA A 245 -3.82 21.46 11.11
C ALA A 245 -2.48 21.98 11.69
N ILE A 246 -1.52 22.36 10.84
CA ILE A 246 -0.23 22.92 11.27
C ILE A 246 -0.43 24.27 11.99
N LYS A 247 -1.30 25.17 11.49
CA LYS A 247 -1.63 26.44 12.16
C LYS A 247 -2.05 26.25 13.61
N GLY A 248 -2.82 25.20 13.91
CA GLY A 248 -3.28 24.88 15.26
C GLY A 248 -2.17 24.54 16.27
N VAL A 249 -0.97 24.16 15.79
CA VAL A 249 0.18 23.80 16.65
C VAL A 249 1.42 24.67 16.44
N LEU A 250 1.46 25.50 15.38
CA LEU A 250 2.64 26.28 14.98
C LEU A 250 3.17 27.21 16.10
N ALA A 251 2.28 27.82 16.89
CA ALA A 251 2.65 28.67 18.02
C ALA A 251 3.34 27.92 19.18
N ASN A 252 3.19 26.59 19.24
CA ASN A 252 3.75 25.74 20.30
C ASN A 252 5.10 25.11 19.91
N LEU A 253 5.59 25.32 18.68
CA LEU A 253 6.80 24.71 18.13
C LEU A 253 8.11 25.40 18.57
N GLY A 254 8.17 25.83 19.83
CA GLY A 254 9.37 26.41 20.44
C GLY A 254 9.72 27.82 19.94
N SER A 255 10.95 28.26 20.25
CA SER A 255 11.47 29.58 19.89
C SER A 255 12.92 29.49 19.43
N PRO A 256 13.35 30.20 18.36
CA PRO A 256 12.56 31.12 17.55
C PRO A 256 11.54 30.42 16.63
N ALA A 257 10.36 31.02 16.47
CA ALA A 257 9.31 30.51 15.59
C ALA A 257 9.83 30.28 14.15
N PRO A 258 9.36 29.25 13.43
CA PRO A 258 9.78 28.99 12.06
C PRO A 258 9.56 30.17 11.11
N THR A 259 10.48 30.34 10.17
CA THR A 259 10.46 31.36 9.11
C THR A 259 10.45 30.74 7.70
N GLN A 260 10.96 29.51 7.58
CA GLN A 260 11.00 28.74 6.34
C GLN A 260 10.40 27.34 6.54
N LEU A 261 10.03 26.64 5.46
CA LEU A 261 9.48 25.29 5.49
C LEU A 261 10.09 24.37 4.43
N VAL A 262 10.30 23.10 4.79
CA VAL A 262 10.62 21.99 3.90
C VAL A 262 9.79 20.76 4.29
N CYS A 263 9.34 19.97 3.32
CA CYS A 263 8.72 18.67 3.60
C CYS A 263 9.75 17.54 3.49
N GLY A 264 9.67 16.58 4.40
CA GLY A 264 10.21 15.24 4.24
C GLY A 264 9.08 14.22 4.00
N GLY A 265 9.43 12.99 3.64
CA GLY A 265 8.48 11.90 3.38
C GLY A 265 7.75 11.93 2.02
N ILE A 266 7.71 13.09 1.35
CA ILE A 266 7.32 13.22 -0.07
C ILE A 266 8.56 13.29 -0.98
N LEU A 267 8.40 13.00 -2.28
CA LEU A 267 9.51 13.09 -3.23
C LEU A 267 9.82 14.55 -3.56
N ALA A 268 11.06 14.82 -3.97
CA ALA A 268 11.51 16.10 -4.51
C ALA A 268 10.60 16.67 -5.63
N ARG A 269 10.02 15.78 -6.44
CA ARG A 269 9.12 16.15 -7.55
C ARG A 269 7.78 16.72 -7.06
N GLN A 270 7.35 16.41 -5.83
CA GLN A 270 6.22 17.07 -5.17
C GLN A 270 6.63 18.30 -4.35
N SER A 271 7.76 18.95 -4.65
CA SER A 271 8.18 20.20 -4.00
C SER A 271 7.14 21.35 -4.09
N TRP A 272 6.20 21.29 -5.04
CA TRP A 272 5.03 22.16 -5.08
C TRP A 272 4.16 22.07 -3.81
N ILE A 273 4.11 20.92 -3.13
CA ILE A 273 3.43 20.75 -1.84
C ILE A 273 4.14 21.61 -0.79
N SER A 274 5.46 21.55 -0.69
CA SER A 274 6.23 22.39 0.24
C SER A 274 6.06 23.88 -0.05
N GLN A 275 6.07 24.28 -1.33
CA GLN A 275 5.88 25.68 -1.73
C GLN A 275 4.48 26.19 -1.40
N SER A 276 3.44 25.40 -1.73
CA SER A 276 2.04 25.73 -1.45
C SER A 276 1.77 25.76 0.06
N LEU A 277 2.31 24.81 0.82
CA LEU A 277 2.17 24.72 2.27
C LEU A 277 2.89 25.87 2.98
N ALA A 278 4.11 26.21 2.55
CA ALA A 278 4.83 27.39 3.06
C ALA A 278 4.00 28.67 2.87
N LYS A 279 3.52 28.91 1.64
CA LYS A 279 2.63 30.02 1.30
C LYS A 279 1.34 30.04 2.14
N ALA A 280 0.70 28.89 2.35
CA ALA A 280 -0.52 28.76 3.14
C ALA A 280 -0.32 28.97 4.66
N LEU A 281 0.94 28.89 5.13
CA LEU A 281 1.35 29.14 6.52
C LEU A 281 2.01 30.53 6.73
N GLY A 282 2.26 31.29 5.66
CA GLY A 282 2.99 32.57 5.74
C GLY A 282 4.51 32.41 5.88
N LEU A 283 5.05 31.23 5.54
CA LEU A 283 6.48 30.89 5.58
C LEU A 283 7.09 30.95 4.16
N SER A 284 8.41 31.09 4.06
CA SER A 284 9.11 30.89 2.79
C SER A 284 9.44 29.40 2.56
N PRO A 285 9.62 28.92 1.32
CA PRO A 285 10.29 27.65 1.07
C PRO A 285 11.73 27.71 1.60
N PHE A 286 12.21 26.62 2.21
CA PHE A 286 13.61 26.49 2.60
C PHE A 286 14.50 26.21 1.38
N THR A 287 15.63 26.91 1.30
CA THR A 287 16.58 26.84 0.17
C THR A 287 18.01 26.74 0.68
N VAL A 288 18.87 26.05 -0.07
CA VAL A 288 20.28 25.81 0.29
C VAL A 288 21.16 25.81 -0.96
N ASP A 289 22.36 26.39 -0.88
CA ASP A 289 23.44 26.06 -1.82
C ASP A 289 24.03 24.71 -1.42
N VAL A 290 23.58 23.65 -2.11
CA VAL A 290 24.02 22.28 -1.85
C VAL A 290 25.53 22.11 -2.10
N SER A 291 26.12 22.85 -3.04
CA SER A 291 27.54 22.75 -3.36
C SER A 291 28.40 23.36 -2.26
N ALA A 292 28.06 24.57 -1.82
CA ALA A 292 28.75 25.22 -0.69
C ALA A 292 28.56 24.43 0.62
N TRP A 293 27.34 23.97 0.91
CA TRP A 293 27.05 23.17 2.10
C TRP A 293 27.79 21.82 2.09
N ALA A 294 27.81 21.11 0.96
CA ALA A 294 28.57 19.87 0.80
C ALA A 294 30.08 20.11 0.99
N GLY A 295 30.61 21.21 0.43
CA GLY A 295 32.02 21.60 0.57
C GLY A 295 32.44 21.78 2.03
N THR A 296 31.65 22.46 2.86
CA THR A 296 31.96 22.62 4.31
C THR A 296 31.97 21.29 5.08
N ARG A 297 31.40 20.22 4.51
CA ARG A 297 31.32 18.88 5.09
C ARG A 297 32.32 17.89 4.48
N GLY A 298 33.22 18.34 3.62
CA GLY A 298 34.18 17.46 2.94
C GLY A 298 33.53 16.53 1.91
N LEU A 299 32.45 16.99 1.27
CA LEU A 299 31.85 16.34 0.10
C LEU A 299 32.04 17.19 -1.15
N THR A 300 32.33 16.51 -2.26
CA THR A 300 32.33 17.08 -3.61
C THR A 300 31.18 16.46 -4.41
N ILE A 301 30.38 17.28 -5.08
CA ILE A 301 29.37 16.80 -6.02
C ILE A 301 30.07 16.51 -7.35
N GLY A 302 30.00 15.26 -7.83
CA GLY A 302 30.65 14.84 -9.07
C GLY A 302 30.06 15.52 -10.30
N GLY A 303 30.88 15.79 -11.31
CA GLY A 303 30.53 16.63 -12.47
C GLY A 303 29.34 16.16 -13.33
N ASN A 304 28.89 14.91 -13.16
CA ASN A 304 27.68 14.38 -13.80
C ASN A 304 26.38 14.77 -13.06
N ILE A 305 26.47 15.37 -11.87
CA ILE A 305 25.34 15.74 -11.02
C ILE A 305 25.22 17.27 -10.99
N THR A 306 24.11 17.80 -11.50
CA THR A 306 23.76 19.22 -11.31
C THR A 306 23.38 19.46 -9.85
N ALA A 307 24.24 20.13 -9.07
CA ALA A 307 24.00 20.36 -7.64
C ALA A 307 22.69 21.12 -7.34
N ALA A 308 22.25 22.00 -8.25
CA ALA A 308 20.97 22.72 -8.15
C ALA A 308 19.73 21.82 -8.30
N ASN A 309 19.89 20.58 -8.81
CA ASN A 309 18.81 19.60 -8.93
C ASN A 309 18.71 18.68 -7.69
N ILE A 310 19.62 18.82 -6.71
CA ILE A 310 19.56 18.08 -5.45
C ILE A 310 18.57 18.79 -4.53
N ALA A 311 17.46 18.12 -4.21
CA ALA A 311 16.42 18.70 -3.38
C ALA A 311 16.84 18.80 -1.89
N PRO A 312 16.30 19.79 -1.14
CA PRO A 312 16.57 19.92 0.30
C PRO A 312 16.23 18.67 1.14
N SER A 313 15.29 17.83 0.70
CA SER A 313 14.98 16.56 1.37
C SER A 313 16.12 15.53 1.26
N TRP A 314 16.96 15.59 0.23
CA TRP A 314 18.08 14.66 0.02
C TRP A 314 19.32 14.98 0.89
N LEU A 315 19.30 16.11 1.61
CA LEU A 315 20.39 16.51 2.51
C LEU A 315 20.68 15.48 3.61
N GLY A 316 19.69 14.66 4.01
CA GLY A 316 19.89 13.56 4.96
C GLY A 316 20.90 12.54 4.45
N VAL A 317 20.70 12.02 3.24
CA VAL A 317 21.60 11.05 2.58
C VAL A 317 23.02 11.63 2.42
N LEU A 318 23.13 12.91 2.06
CA LEU A 318 24.43 13.59 1.98
C LEU A 318 25.08 13.81 3.36
N SER A 319 24.31 14.12 4.40
CA SER A 319 24.81 14.23 5.78
C SER A 319 25.42 12.91 6.25
N ALA A 320 24.76 11.78 5.96
CA ALA A 320 25.30 10.44 6.21
C ALA A 320 26.58 10.16 5.41
N ALA A 321 26.60 10.50 4.11
CA ALA A 321 27.77 10.35 3.25
C ALA A 321 29.00 11.13 3.76
N SER A 322 28.80 12.32 4.32
CA SER A 322 29.88 13.10 4.96
C SER A 322 30.36 12.50 6.29
N SER A 323 29.43 11.94 7.08
CA SER A 323 29.65 11.64 8.50
C SER A 323 30.12 10.20 8.79
N TYR A 324 29.81 9.25 7.91
CA TYR A 324 30.23 7.85 8.05
C TYR A 324 31.75 7.69 8.01
N GLU A 325 32.30 6.71 8.75
CA GLU A 325 33.71 6.32 8.65
C GLU A 325 33.85 4.79 8.64
N ILE A 326 34.54 4.26 7.62
CA ILE A 326 34.74 2.82 7.45
C ILE A 326 35.61 2.20 8.56
N SER A 327 36.50 2.98 9.17
CA SER A 327 37.31 2.58 10.33
C SER A 327 36.53 2.55 11.65
N SER A 328 35.32 3.13 11.69
CA SER A 328 34.49 3.21 12.88
C SER A 328 32.99 3.20 12.49
N PRO A 329 32.46 2.09 11.95
CA PRO A 329 31.07 2.04 11.45
C PRO A 329 30.04 2.29 12.56
N GLY A 330 30.34 1.84 13.78
CA GLY A 330 29.56 2.08 15.01
C GLY A 330 29.84 3.40 15.73
N GLY A 331 30.70 4.27 15.19
CA GLY A 331 31.03 5.53 15.85
C GLY A 331 29.79 6.43 16.01
N VAL A 332 29.64 7.05 17.19
CA VAL A 332 28.69 8.15 17.39
C VAL A 332 29.06 9.29 16.44
N ARG A 333 28.08 9.86 15.76
CA ARG A 333 28.25 10.93 14.77
C ARG A 333 27.15 11.96 14.97
N ALA A 334 27.53 13.24 15.02
CA ALA A 334 26.59 14.34 15.15
C ALA A 334 25.47 14.23 14.12
N TRP A 335 24.23 14.25 14.61
CA TRP A 335 23.00 14.15 13.81
C TRP A 335 22.85 12.87 12.98
N ASN A 336 23.61 11.81 13.26
CA ASN A 336 23.52 10.54 12.54
C ASN A 336 23.30 9.38 13.53
N PRO A 337 22.24 9.41 14.37
CA PRO A 337 22.02 8.43 15.43
C PRO A 337 21.66 7.05 14.85
N ILE A 338 22.38 6.03 15.28
CA ILE A 338 22.16 4.62 14.91
C ILE A 338 20.85 4.15 15.55
N PHE A 339 20.06 3.35 14.82
CA PHE A 339 18.92 2.65 15.42
C PHE A 339 19.41 1.45 16.25
N SER A 340 19.02 1.36 17.53
CA SER A 340 19.24 0.18 18.36
C SER A 340 18.67 -1.09 17.71
N GLY A 341 19.26 -2.26 18.01
CA GLY A 341 18.84 -3.55 17.44
C GLY A 341 19.17 -3.77 15.95
N THR A 342 19.64 -2.77 15.21
CA THR A 342 19.83 -2.86 13.74
C THR A 342 21.22 -3.32 13.30
N PRO A 343 21.39 -3.79 12.03
CA PRO A 343 22.68 -4.21 11.49
C PRO A 343 23.76 -3.14 11.56
N LEU A 344 24.93 -3.57 12.05
CA LEU A 344 26.12 -2.76 12.22
C LEU A 344 27.36 -3.57 11.87
N ALA A 345 28.19 -3.05 10.98
CA ALA A 345 29.45 -3.69 10.60
C ALA A 345 30.49 -3.58 11.74
N ALA A 346 31.24 -4.66 11.96
CA ALA A 346 32.43 -4.62 12.79
C ALA A 346 33.46 -3.63 12.22
N ALA A 347 34.21 -2.95 13.09
CA ALA A 347 35.35 -2.18 12.65
C ALA A 347 36.39 -3.11 11.98
N PRO A 348 36.99 -2.70 10.85
CA PRO A 348 37.98 -3.54 10.17
C PRO A 348 39.18 -3.76 11.08
N VAL A 349 39.52 -5.04 11.32
CA VAL A 349 40.72 -5.42 12.09
C VAL A 349 41.94 -5.00 11.29
N VAL A 350 42.52 -3.85 11.66
CA VAL A 350 43.86 -3.46 11.21
C VAL A 350 44.82 -4.45 11.87
N PRO A 351 45.53 -5.32 11.12
CA PRO A 351 46.56 -6.15 11.72
C PRO A 351 47.60 -5.21 12.32
N ALA A 352 47.96 -5.44 13.59
CA ALA A 352 48.99 -4.65 14.24
C ALA A 352 50.26 -4.70 13.38
N ILE A 353 50.75 -3.53 12.96
CA ILE A 353 52.06 -3.46 12.31
C ILE A 353 53.06 -3.84 13.38
N ILE A 354 53.54 -5.09 13.31
CA ILE A 354 54.74 -5.52 14.02
C ILE A 354 55.87 -4.74 13.37
N VAL A 355 56.18 -3.59 13.97
CA VAL A 355 57.45 -2.91 13.74
C VAL A 355 58.50 -3.87 14.28
N GLU A 356 59.14 -4.63 13.40
CA GLU A 356 60.31 -5.42 13.79
C GLU A 356 61.29 -4.48 14.49
N PRO A 357 61.82 -4.85 15.67
CA PRO A 357 62.73 -3.99 16.39
C PRO A 357 63.95 -3.71 15.50
N VAL A 358 64.15 -2.45 15.15
CA VAL A 358 65.20 -2.03 14.22
C VAL A 358 66.53 -2.57 14.72
N LYS A 359 67.07 -3.54 13.99
CA LYS A 359 68.29 -4.26 14.33
C LYS A 359 69.42 -3.23 14.48
N PRO A 360 70.04 -3.08 15.67
CA PRO A 360 70.95 -1.96 15.92
C PRO A 360 72.14 -2.02 14.95
N ALA A 361 72.36 -0.91 14.24
CA ALA A 361 73.47 -0.79 13.31
C ALA A 361 74.81 -0.93 14.04
N THR A 362 75.72 -1.72 13.47
CA THR A 362 77.04 -1.94 14.06
C THR A 362 77.83 -0.63 14.07
N PRO A 363 78.35 -0.17 15.23
CA PRO A 363 79.05 1.11 15.29
C PRO A 363 80.44 1.00 14.61
N PRO A 364 80.88 2.04 13.88
CA PRO A 364 82.27 2.14 13.42
C PRO A 364 83.22 2.35 14.62
N PRO A 365 84.51 1.98 14.51
CA PRO A 365 85.47 2.08 15.60
C PRO A 365 85.76 3.53 16.01
N VAL A 366 85.92 3.76 17.31
CA VAL A 366 86.04 5.09 17.93
C VAL A 366 87.49 5.56 17.99
N ALA A 367 87.74 6.80 17.55
CA ALA A 367 88.92 7.59 17.92
C ALA A 367 88.54 8.65 18.99
N LYS A 368 89.52 9.07 19.79
CA LYS A 368 89.39 9.93 21.01
C LYS A 368 90.71 10.69 21.23
N PRO A 369 90.81 11.73 22.10
CA PRO A 369 89.75 12.45 22.84
C PRO A 369 89.91 14.02 22.92
N ALA A 370 89.00 14.67 23.66
CA ALA A 370 89.13 15.99 24.34
C ALA A 370 89.04 17.27 23.44
N VAL A 371 88.69 18.47 23.95
CA VAL A 371 88.70 19.04 25.33
C VAL A 371 87.45 19.91 25.65
N ILE A 372 86.76 19.60 26.76
CA ILE A 372 86.27 20.41 27.93
C ILE A 372 86.27 21.98 27.81
N PRO A 373 85.38 22.79 28.47
CA PRO A 373 84.30 22.52 29.45
C PRO A 373 82.88 23.08 29.08
N ALA A 374 81.92 22.90 29.98
CA ALA A 374 80.63 23.63 30.04
C ALA A 374 80.54 24.52 31.30
N ILE A 375 79.56 25.43 31.35
CA ILE A 375 79.14 26.18 32.57
C ILE A 375 77.65 25.92 32.82
N ILE A 376 77.27 25.98 34.10
CA ILE A 376 76.04 25.42 34.69
C ILE A 376 75.11 26.56 35.13
N GLN A 377 73.78 26.42 34.95
CA GLN A 377 72.81 26.67 36.03
C GLN A 377 71.36 26.24 35.74
N ALA A 378 70.71 25.84 36.83
CA ALA A 378 69.28 25.64 37.09
C ALA A 378 69.09 25.96 38.61
N PRO A 379 67.90 25.86 39.24
CA PRO A 379 66.55 25.59 38.74
C PRO A 379 65.51 26.66 39.21
N ALA A 380 64.20 26.42 39.03
CA ALA A 380 63.15 26.71 40.05
C ALA A 380 61.72 26.29 39.64
N LYS A 381 60.88 25.99 40.64
CA LYS A 381 59.38 26.05 40.63
C LYS A 381 58.99 27.37 41.36
N GLN A 382 57.75 27.84 41.54
CA GLN A 382 56.39 27.31 41.35
C GLN A 382 55.39 28.50 41.30
N GLU A 383 54.09 28.20 41.14
CA GLU A 383 52.92 28.94 41.69
C GLU A 383 52.43 30.31 41.12
N ALA A 384 51.27 30.21 40.47
CA ALA A 384 49.96 30.70 40.96
C ALA A 384 49.34 32.05 40.50
N ALA A 385 48.02 31.95 40.29
CA ALA A 385 46.95 32.96 40.38
C ALA A 385 46.70 33.96 39.22
N SER A 386 45.45 33.88 38.74
CA SER A 386 44.64 34.87 37.99
C SER A 386 44.36 36.15 38.83
N PRO A 387 43.75 37.26 38.31
CA PRO A 387 42.82 37.29 37.17
C PRO A 387 42.86 38.54 36.23
N ALA A 388 41.87 38.56 35.34
CA ALA A 388 41.23 39.73 34.69
C ALA A 388 41.77 40.27 33.34
N ALA A 389 40.81 40.72 32.55
CA ALA A 389 40.91 41.49 31.30
C ALA A 389 40.20 42.86 31.55
N PRO A 390 39.98 43.79 30.57
CA PRO A 390 40.36 43.78 29.14
C PRO A 390 40.96 45.11 28.62
N ALA A 391 41.41 45.16 27.35
CA ALA A 391 41.35 46.37 26.49
C ALA A 391 41.77 46.11 25.01
N LYS A 392 41.45 47.08 24.15
CA LYS A 392 41.77 47.32 22.71
C LYS A 392 42.04 48.85 22.58
N PRO A 393 42.40 49.46 21.42
CA PRO A 393 43.00 48.97 20.15
C PRO A 393 44.12 49.91 19.58
N ALA A 394 44.51 49.70 18.29
CA ALA A 394 45.12 50.68 17.35
C ALA A 394 46.62 51.05 17.59
N ILE A 395 47.40 51.73 16.70
CA ILE A 395 47.14 52.67 15.57
C ILE A 395 48.03 52.36 14.31
N ILE A 396 47.71 52.94 13.14
CA ILE A 396 48.37 52.84 11.81
C ILE A 396 49.11 54.17 11.45
N PRO A 397 50.11 54.19 10.52
CA PRO A 397 49.84 54.63 9.12
C PRO A 397 50.70 53.89 8.05
N ALA A 398 50.43 53.85 6.72
CA ALA A 398 49.53 54.51 5.75
C ALA A 398 50.21 55.53 4.77
N ILE A 399 49.46 55.94 3.72
CA ILE A 399 49.83 56.82 2.57
C ILE A 399 50.59 56.11 1.42
N ILE A 400 50.38 56.37 0.10
CA ILE A 400 49.17 56.52 -0.76
C ILE A 400 49.58 56.63 -2.26
N GLN A 401 48.85 56.03 -3.21
CA GLN A 401 48.60 56.60 -4.57
C GLN A 401 47.47 55.87 -5.35
N GLU A 402 46.93 56.53 -6.38
CA GLU A 402 45.61 56.27 -7.00
C GLU A 402 45.62 55.62 -8.40
N PRO A 403 44.49 55.05 -8.88
CA PRO A 403 44.36 54.45 -10.21
C PRO A 403 43.79 55.41 -11.29
N ALA A 404 44.14 55.19 -12.56
CA ALA A 404 43.56 55.94 -13.69
C ALA A 404 43.30 55.09 -14.96
N LYS A 405 42.01 54.98 -15.33
CA LYS A 405 41.38 54.93 -16.68
C LYS A 405 41.97 54.02 -17.80
N PRO A 406 41.17 53.10 -18.39
CA PRO A 406 41.59 52.28 -19.55
C PRO A 406 41.38 52.97 -20.92
N ALA A 407 42.07 52.46 -21.95
CA ALA A 407 41.91 52.82 -23.37
C ALA A 407 42.00 51.56 -24.29
N THR A 408 41.56 51.68 -25.54
CA THR A 408 41.08 50.55 -26.39
C THR A 408 42.02 50.14 -27.52
N PRO A 409 42.00 48.86 -27.96
CA PRO A 409 42.34 48.46 -29.33
C PRO A 409 41.09 48.08 -30.18
N ALA A 410 41.23 48.11 -31.52
CA ALA A 410 40.13 48.04 -32.50
C ALA A 410 39.76 46.60 -32.95
N PRO A 411 38.64 46.37 -33.68
CA PRO A 411 37.93 45.08 -33.69
C PRO A 411 38.15 44.17 -34.92
N ALA A 412 37.75 42.89 -34.79
CA ALA A 412 37.58 41.96 -35.91
C ALA A 412 36.39 40.99 -35.70
N ALA A 413 35.68 40.67 -36.79
CA ALA A 413 34.72 39.58 -37.01
C ALA A 413 33.56 39.32 -35.99
N LYS A 414 32.31 39.45 -36.44
CA LYS A 414 31.12 38.88 -35.78
C LYS A 414 30.85 37.43 -36.25
N PRO A 415 30.45 36.51 -35.36
CA PRO A 415 29.65 35.35 -35.72
C PRO A 415 28.23 35.77 -36.14
N ALA A 416 27.58 35.00 -37.02
CA ALA A 416 26.25 35.33 -37.55
C ALA A 416 25.10 34.89 -36.63
N THR A 417 24.01 35.64 -36.64
CA THR A 417 22.76 35.31 -35.93
C THR A 417 21.93 34.29 -36.72
N PRO A 418 21.37 33.23 -36.10
CA PRO A 418 20.35 32.41 -36.74
C PRO A 418 19.02 33.18 -36.86
N PRO A 419 18.19 32.91 -37.87
CA PRO A 419 16.91 33.61 -38.07
C PRO A 419 15.83 33.17 -37.06
N PRO A 420 14.83 34.02 -36.76
CA PRO A 420 13.73 33.67 -35.86
C PRO A 420 12.81 32.62 -36.50
N GLN A 421 12.42 31.60 -35.73
CA GLN A 421 11.44 30.60 -36.17
C GLN A 421 10.02 31.20 -36.19
N ALA A 422 9.29 30.97 -37.28
CA ALA A 422 7.94 31.47 -37.47
C ALA A 422 6.90 30.59 -36.75
N LYS A 423 5.80 31.21 -36.30
CA LYS A 423 4.64 30.50 -35.74
C LYS A 423 3.91 29.71 -36.84
N PRO A 424 3.50 28.45 -36.63
CA PRO A 424 2.62 27.74 -37.56
C PRO A 424 1.25 28.42 -37.65
N ALA A 425 0.75 28.63 -38.87
CA ALA A 425 -0.61 29.12 -39.10
C ALA A 425 -1.61 27.95 -39.18
N VAL A 426 -2.85 28.19 -38.74
CA VAL A 426 -3.96 27.25 -38.87
C VAL A 426 -4.54 27.34 -40.28
N ILE A 427 -4.68 26.19 -40.97
CA ILE A 427 -5.43 26.05 -42.22
C ILE A 427 -6.38 24.86 -42.06
N ILE A 428 -7.64 25.03 -42.49
CA ILE A 428 -8.72 24.04 -42.34
C ILE A 428 -9.25 23.67 -43.73
N THR A 429 -9.26 22.37 -44.05
CA THR A 429 -10.01 21.78 -45.18
C THR A 429 -10.33 20.28 -44.91
N PRO A 430 -11.34 19.67 -45.58
CA PRO A 430 -12.15 18.60 -44.96
C PRO A 430 -11.67 17.15 -45.17
N PRO A 431 -12.28 16.15 -44.49
CA PRO A 431 -11.78 14.77 -44.42
C PRO A 431 -12.15 13.88 -45.62
N SER A 432 -11.39 12.80 -45.80
CA SER A 432 -11.68 11.67 -46.71
C SER A 432 -11.60 10.33 -45.97
N LYS A 433 -12.25 9.29 -46.52
CA LYS A 433 -12.49 8.00 -45.84
C LYS A 433 -11.22 7.13 -45.68
N PRO A 434 -11.15 6.25 -44.66
CA PRO A 434 -10.06 5.28 -44.51
C PRO A 434 -10.16 4.12 -45.52
N VAL A 435 -9.01 3.54 -45.85
CA VAL A 435 -8.85 2.33 -46.69
C VAL A 435 -7.91 1.34 -45.98
N GLU A 436 -8.05 0.07 -46.32
CA GLU A 436 -7.49 -1.12 -45.65
C GLU A 436 -5.96 -1.32 -45.84
N ALA A 437 -5.33 -2.09 -44.94
CA ALA A 437 -3.88 -2.34 -44.93
C ALA A 437 -3.50 -3.78 -45.38
N PRO A 438 -2.46 -3.97 -46.22
CA PRO A 438 -2.11 -5.27 -46.80
C PRO A 438 -1.16 -6.13 -45.95
N LYS A 439 -1.14 -7.45 -46.22
CA LYS A 439 -0.20 -8.44 -45.64
C LYS A 439 1.14 -8.48 -46.41
N PRO A 440 2.27 -8.80 -45.73
CA PRO A 440 3.52 -9.19 -46.39
C PRO A 440 3.62 -10.71 -46.62
N SER A 441 4.33 -11.14 -47.66
CA SER A 441 4.76 -12.53 -47.89
C SER A 441 5.90 -12.63 -48.90
N SER A 442 6.97 -13.36 -48.56
CA SER A 442 7.94 -13.97 -49.50
C SER A 442 8.99 -14.78 -48.72
N ALA A 443 9.64 -15.75 -49.37
CA ALA A 443 10.70 -16.60 -48.79
C ALA A 443 11.81 -16.90 -49.81
N PRO A 444 13.01 -17.36 -49.39
CA PRO A 444 13.99 -18.03 -50.24
C PRO A 444 14.11 -19.55 -49.94
N ALA A 445 14.97 -20.25 -50.71
CA ALA A 445 14.81 -21.68 -51.02
C ALA A 445 15.82 -22.66 -50.35
N LYS A 446 15.97 -23.85 -50.97
CA LYS A 446 16.33 -25.15 -50.36
C LYS A 446 17.42 -25.90 -51.16
N PRO A 447 18.23 -26.76 -50.51
CA PRO A 447 18.74 -28.00 -51.13
C PRO A 447 18.25 -29.28 -50.40
N ALA A 448 18.50 -30.48 -50.94
CA ALA A 448 17.76 -31.71 -50.58
C ALA A 448 18.60 -33.00 -50.52
N SER A 449 18.09 -34.00 -49.79
CA SER A 449 18.49 -35.41 -49.87
C SER A 449 17.35 -36.34 -49.35
N THR A 450 17.39 -37.63 -49.68
CA THR A 450 16.46 -38.68 -49.21
C THR A 450 17.27 -39.96 -48.78
N PRO A 451 16.69 -41.17 -48.58
CA PRO A 451 16.67 -41.86 -47.27
C PRO A 451 17.57 -43.13 -47.19
N PRO A 452 17.56 -43.87 -46.05
CA PRO A 452 16.89 -45.20 -46.12
C PRO A 452 16.22 -45.73 -44.82
N THR A 453 15.15 -46.51 -45.04
CA THR A 453 14.70 -47.81 -44.47
C THR A 453 14.91 -48.21 -42.98
N ALA A 454 13.89 -48.87 -42.40
CA ALA A 454 13.84 -49.46 -41.04
C ALA A 454 14.43 -50.90 -40.93
N PRO A 455 14.42 -51.55 -39.74
CA PRO A 455 13.45 -52.65 -39.56
C PRO A 455 12.95 -53.01 -38.13
N ALA A 456 11.83 -53.77 -38.12
CA ALA A 456 11.46 -54.86 -37.18
C ALA A 456 10.92 -54.58 -35.74
N LYS A 457 10.27 -55.64 -35.19
CA LYS A 457 9.40 -55.70 -33.98
C LYS A 457 9.67 -57.00 -33.20
N PRO A 458 9.67 -56.95 -31.85
CA PRO A 458 8.94 -57.95 -31.04
C PRO A 458 8.21 -57.27 -29.85
N ALA A 459 7.33 -57.89 -29.06
CA ALA A 459 6.37 -59.01 -29.20
C ALA A 459 5.41 -58.90 -27.98
N GLU A 460 4.21 -59.49 -28.01
CA GLU A 460 3.18 -59.32 -26.96
C GLU A 460 3.00 -60.60 -26.13
N VAL A 461 2.83 -60.47 -24.81
CA VAL A 461 2.42 -61.58 -23.90
C VAL A 461 1.26 -61.10 -23.03
N LYS A 462 0.21 -61.93 -22.95
CA LYS A 462 -1.07 -61.71 -22.25
C LYS A 462 -1.17 -62.62 -21.02
N PRO A 463 -2.03 -62.32 -20.03
CA PRO A 463 -3.30 -63.07 -19.94
C PRO A 463 -4.51 -62.18 -19.46
N PRO A 464 -5.60 -62.66 -18.80
CA PRO A 464 -6.94 -62.77 -19.42
C PRO A 464 -8.05 -61.87 -18.78
N VAL A 465 -9.05 -61.36 -19.54
CA VAL A 465 -10.42 -61.90 -19.81
C VAL A 465 -11.24 -62.16 -18.52
N VAL A 466 -12.40 -61.53 -18.24
CA VAL A 466 -13.78 -61.63 -18.82
C VAL A 466 -14.48 -60.25 -18.67
N ALA A 467 -14.98 -59.51 -19.69
CA ALA A 467 -16.13 -59.65 -20.63
C ALA A 467 -17.52 -59.22 -20.05
N ALA A 468 -18.46 -58.55 -20.77
CA ALA A 468 -18.38 -57.79 -22.03
C ALA A 468 -19.66 -56.94 -22.39
N LYS A 469 -19.45 -55.71 -22.93
CA LYS A 469 -20.28 -54.94 -23.92
C LYS A 469 -21.74 -54.49 -23.56
N PRO A 470 -22.39 -53.54 -24.30
CA PRO A 470 -22.23 -53.14 -25.72
C PRO A 470 -21.77 -51.68 -26.04
N THR A 471 -21.71 -51.41 -27.35
CA THR A 471 -21.20 -50.23 -28.12
C THR A 471 -22.30 -49.61 -29.00
N PRO A 472 -22.14 -48.50 -29.78
CA PRO A 472 -21.01 -47.55 -30.00
C PRO A 472 -21.42 -46.11 -29.52
N ALA A 473 -21.16 -44.90 -30.09
CA ALA A 473 -20.48 -44.39 -31.30
C ALA A 473 -19.99 -42.90 -31.12
N PRO A 474 -19.14 -42.32 -32.01
CA PRO A 474 -18.45 -41.02 -31.74
C PRO A 474 -18.52 -39.91 -32.83
N ALA A 475 -18.33 -38.64 -32.43
CA ALA A 475 -17.60 -37.59 -33.18
C ALA A 475 -17.44 -36.27 -32.34
N PRO A 476 -16.38 -35.44 -32.51
CA PRO A 476 -16.16 -34.21 -31.71
C PRO A 476 -16.10 -32.88 -32.51
N ALA A 477 -16.29 -31.72 -31.86
CA ALA A 477 -15.44 -30.50 -32.00
C ALA A 477 -15.95 -29.23 -31.25
N LYS A 478 -14.99 -28.51 -30.62
CA LYS A 478 -14.79 -27.03 -30.55
C LYS A 478 -15.94 -26.07 -30.10
N PRO A 479 -15.74 -25.26 -29.04
CA PRO A 479 -16.63 -24.14 -28.67
C PRO A 479 -16.11 -22.76 -29.11
N THR A 480 -16.96 -21.90 -29.71
CA THR A 480 -16.69 -20.46 -29.90
C THR A 480 -17.96 -19.61 -30.08
N THR A 481 -18.22 -18.69 -29.13
CA THR A 481 -19.04 -17.45 -29.28
C THR A 481 -20.55 -17.59 -29.60
N PRO A 482 -21.38 -16.58 -29.26
CA PRO A 482 -21.57 -15.43 -30.16
C PRO A 482 -21.60 -14.05 -29.45
N SER A 483 -21.78 -12.98 -30.24
CA SER A 483 -22.05 -11.60 -29.80
C SER A 483 -22.88 -10.87 -30.87
N VAL A 484 -23.29 -9.61 -30.59
CA VAL A 484 -23.92 -8.61 -31.49
C VAL A 484 -25.42 -8.77 -31.80
N ALA A 485 -26.26 -7.85 -31.27
CA ALA A 485 -27.28 -7.05 -32.02
C ALA A 485 -28.01 -6.01 -31.11
N LYS A 486 -28.51 -4.91 -31.71
CA LYS A 486 -29.28 -3.79 -31.10
C LYS A 486 -29.78 -2.85 -32.24
N PRO A 487 -30.88 -2.06 -32.14
CA PRO A 487 -32.15 -2.16 -31.40
C PRO A 487 -33.30 -2.48 -32.42
N PRO A 488 -34.59 -2.00 -32.38
CA PRO A 488 -35.18 -0.70 -31.97
C PRO A 488 -36.09 -0.81 -30.73
N GLY A 489 -36.95 0.19 -30.42
CA GLY A 489 -37.71 0.25 -29.16
C GLY A 489 -39.21 0.61 -29.25
N LYS A 490 -39.92 0.34 -28.14
CA LYS A 490 -41.37 0.51 -27.85
C LYS A 490 -42.34 -0.30 -28.74
N PRO A 491 -43.36 -0.95 -28.14
CA PRO A 491 -44.55 -0.22 -27.72
C PRO A 491 -45.09 -0.59 -26.30
N GLU A 492 -46.28 -0.09 -26.01
CA GLU A 492 -47.14 -0.26 -24.81
C GLU A 492 -48.04 -1.52 -24.89
N PRO A 493 -48.46 -2.10 -23.75
CA PRO A 493 -49.78 -2.75 -23.69
C PRO A 493 -50.54 -2.59 -22.35
N ALA A 494 -51.85 -2.94 -22.34
CA ALA A 494 -52.71 -2.90 -21.15
C ALA A 494 -53.76 -4.04 -21.09
N LYS A 495 -54.08 -4.52 -19.86
CA LYS A 495 -55.25 -5.38 -19.46
C LYS A 495 -55.32 -6.81 -20.07
N PRO A 496 -56.23 -7.73 -19.62
CA PRO A 496 -57.16 -7.75 -18.46
C PRO A 496 -57.11 -9.02 -17.54
N THR A 497 -58.05 -9.13 -16.57
CA THR A 497 -58.33 -10.21 -15.58
C THR A 497 -59.27 -11.35 -16.11
N PRO A 498 -59.51 -12.54 -15.44
CA PRO A 498 -60.47 -12.67 -14.29
C PRO A 498 -60.45 -13.92 -13.30
N VAL A 499 -60.87 -13.70 -12.02
CA VAL A 499 -61.84 -14.46 -11.13
C VAL A 499 -61.68 -15.97 -10.70
N ALA A 500 -61.77 -16.28 -9.37
CA ALA A 500 -62.73 -17.25 -8.71
C ALA A 500 -62.53 -17.58 -7.16
N LYS A 501 -63.67 -17.66 -6.41
CA LYS A 501 -64.12 -18.17 -5.04
C LYS A 501 -63.28 -19.18 -4.18
N PRO A 502 -63.66 -19.59 -2.91
CA PRO A 502 -64.96 -19.54 -2.13
C PRO A 502 -64.90 -19.04 -0.64
N SER A 503 -65.95 -19.21 0.20
CA SER A 503 -66.01 -18.86 1.66
C SER A 503 -67.27 -19.39 2.41
N PRO A 504 -67.20 -19.81 3.71
CA PRO A 504 -68.13 -19.31 4.78
C PRO A 504 -67.57 -19.30 6.25
N ALA A 505 -68.26 -18.70 7.26
CA ALA A 505 -67.91 -18.77 8.72
C ALA A 505 -69.04 -18.39 9.76
N PRO A 506 -69.12 -19.03 10.96
CA PRO A 506 -69.90 -18.63 12.18
C PRO A 506 -69.01 -18.54 13.49
N VAL A 507 -69.41 -18.41 14.78
CA VAL A 507 -70.68 -18.50 15.58
C VAL A 507 -70.82 -17.36 16.66
N LEU A 508 -70.99 -17.63 17.99
CA LEU A 508 -71.48 -16.68 19.05
C LEU A 508 -71.06 -16.95 20.53
N SER A 509 -71.21 -15.90 21.39
CA SER A 509 -71.30 -15.86 22.89
C SER A 509 -70.00 -15.88 23.74
N GLY A 510 -69.84 -15.17 24.88
CA GLY A 510 -70.70 -14.18 25.58
C GLY A 510 -70.16 -13.73 26.99
N ALA A 511 -70.91 -12.84 27.69
CA ALA A 511 -70.76 -12.38 29.11
C ALA A 511 -69.90 -11.12 29.49
N LYS A 512 -70.19 -10.58 30.70
CA LYS A 512 -69.75 -9.35 31.43
C LYS A 512 -69.74 -9.69 32.96
N PRO A 513 -69.58 -8.81 34.00
CA PRO A 513 -69.37 -7.33 34.07
C PRO A 513 -68.26 -6.84 35.05
N ALA A 514 -68.06 -5.51 35.16
CA ALA A 514 -67.63 -4.79 36.38
C ALA A 514 -67.95 -3.27 36.27
N THR A 515 -67.99 -2.53 37.40
CA THR A 515 -68.64 -1.19 37.50
C THR A 515 -67.78 -0.14 38.21
N ALA A 516 -67.69 1.08 37.66
CA ALA A 516 -67.48 2.36 38.37
C ALA A 516 -67.82 3.56 37.46
N ALA A 517 -68.09 4.75 38.01
CA ALA A 517 -68.47 5.97 37.28
C ALA A 517 -67.56 7.17 37.67
N PRO A 518 -67.62 8.34 36.99
CA PRO A 518 -68.71 9.29 37.28
C PRO A 518 -69.33 10.08 36.08
N PHE A 519 -70.67 9.98 35.97
CA PHE A 519 -71.68 11.08 35.85
C PHE A 519 -71.82 11.93 34.54
N PRO A 520 -73.01 12.57 34.26
CA PRO A 520 -73.67 12.56 32.93
C PRO A 520 -74.10 14.02 32.50
N PRO A 521 -75.30 14.45 32.00
CA PRO A 521 -76.65 13.85 31.79
C PRO A 521 -77.29 13.95 30.37
N LYS A 522 -77.71 12.79 29.84
CA LYS A 522 -79.01 12.48 29.17
C LYS A 522 -79.96 13.59 28.61
N LYS A 523 -80.31 13.39 27.32
CA LYS A 523 -81.66 13.24 26.71
C LYS A 523 -82.71 14.39 26.65
N ASN A 524 -83.22 14.62 25.43
CA ASN A 524 -84.62 14.44 24.94
C ASN A 524 -85.73 14.15 25.99
N PRO A 525 -87.00 14.63 25.84
CA PRO A 525 -87.81 14.36 24.62
C PRO A 525 -88.98 15.32 24.25
N MET A 526 -89.64 15.09 23.10
CA MET A 526 -91.06 14.62 22.97
C MET A 526 -91.75 15.04 21.64
N LEU A 527 -92.87 14.34 21.31
CA LEU A 527 -93.99 14.64 20.38
C LEU A 527 -93.92 14.12 18.92
N VAL A 528 -95.00 13.57 18.32
CA VAL A 528 -96.20 12.88 18.87
C VAL A 528 -96.97 12.08 17.78
N TYR A 529 -97.94 11.24 18.18
CA TYR A 529 -98.88 10.48 17.34
C TYR A 529 -99.93 11.32 16.58
N ILE A 530 -100.41 10.83 15.42
CA ILE A 530 -101.78 11.05 14.90
C ILE A 530 -102.29 9.76 14.19
N GLY A 531 -103.59 9.45 14.31
CA GLY A 531 -104.27 8.35 13.61
C GLY A 531 -105.35 7.67 14.49
N ILE A 532 -106.43 8.37 14.86
CA ILE A 532 -107.74 8.46 14.16
C ILE A 532 -108.62 7.20 14.36
N ALA A 533 -109.93 7.43 14.61
CA ALA A 533 -110.86 6.48 15.22
C ALA A 533 -111.83 5.78 14.23
N ALA A 534 -112.63 4.85 14.76
CA ALA A 534 -113.53 3.97 14.01
C ALA A 534 -114.99 4.46 13.86
N ALA A 535 -115.67 3.92 12.85
CA ALA A 535 -117.12 4.00 12.55
C ALA A 535 -117.45 2.82 11.60
N LEU A 536 -118.66 2.27 11.43
CA LEU A 536 -120.00 2.47 12.03
C LEU A 536 -120.84 1.18 11.75
N ILE A 537 -122.19 1.27 11.72
CA ILE A 537 -123.19 0.25 11.28
C ILE A 537 -123.48 -0.81 12.38
N ILE A 538 -124.69 -1.08 12.92
CA ILE A 538 -126.15 -0.92 12.61
C ILE A 538 -126.85 -2.25 12.24
N GLY A 539 -127.91 -2.60 12.98
CA GLY A 539 -128.87 -3.69 12.70
C GLY A 539 -128.93 -4.78 13.80
N ILE A 540 -130.03 -5.53 14.00
CA ILE A 540 -131.36 -5.47 13.36
C ILE A 540 -132.45 -6.18 14.23
N VAL A 541 -133.58 -5.49 14.48
CA VAL A 541 -135.00 -5.97 14.44
C VAL A 541 -135.53 -7.14 15.35
N VAL A 542 -136.64 -6.85 16.06
CA VAL A 542 -137.74 -7.73 16.57
C VAL A 542 -137.49 -8.78 17.68
N PHE A 543 -138.15 -8.57 18.83
CA PHE A 543 -139.27 -9.44 19.25
C PHE A 543 -140.33 -8.65 20.07
N PHE A 544 -141.62 -8.94 19.86
CA PHE A 544 -142.78 -8.38 20.60
C PHE A 544 -142.97 -9.13 21.97
N VAL A 545 -143.93 -8.90 22.87
CA VAL A 545 -145.24 -8.18 22.89
C VAL A 545 -145.59 -7.77 24.35
N VAL A 546 -146.60 -6.89 24.55
CA VAL A 546 -147.42 -6.71 25.80
C VAL A 546 -146.68 -6.15 27.04
N SER A 547 -147.20 -5.22 27.87
CA SER A 547 -148.21 -4.12 27.78
C SER A 547 -147.96 -3.20 29.02
N GLY A 548 -148.52 -2.00 29.23
CA GLY A 548 -149.50 -1.17 28.52
C GLY A 548 -149.72 0.18 29.27
N ASN A 549 -150.62 1.03 28.76
CA ASN A 549 -151.14 2.28 29.37
C ASN A 549 -150.16 3.31 30.02
N SER A 550 -149.87 4.41 29.29
CA SER A 550 -150.14 5.81 29.72
C SER A 550 -149.54 6.88 28.78
N LYS A 551 -150.01 6.97 27.52
CA LYS A 551 -149.64 8.08 26.61
C LYS A 551 -150.51 9.32 26.84
N ALA A 552 -149.95 10.36 27.45
CA ALA A 552 -150.49 11.74 27.41
C ALA A 552 -149.46 12.82 27.84
N LYS A 553 -148.56 12.52 28.78
CA LYS A 553 -147.75 13.55 29.48
C LYS A 553 -146.28 13.68 28.99
N ALA A 554 -145.83 12.86 28.05
CA ALA A 554 -144.41 12.69 27.73
C ALA A 554 -143.84 13.57 26.59
N GLU A 555 -144.69 14.17 25.74
CA GLU A 555 -144.24 14.85 24.51
C GLU A 555 -143.98 16.36 24.64
N ALA A 556 -144.27 16.94 25.82
CA ALA A 556 -144.02 18.35 26.12
C ALA A 556 -142.61 18.60 26.71
N GLU A 557 -142.28 17.97 27.84
CA GLU A 557 -141.03 18.19 28.58
C GLU A 557 -139.77 17.81 27.78
N ALA A 558 -139.91 16.92 26.79
CA ALA A 558 -138.80 16.51 25.92
C ALA A 558 -138.28 17.65 25.01
N ARG A 559 -139.12 18.63 24.64
CA ARG A 559 -138.73 19.70 23.70
C ARG A 559 -137.91 20.80 24.37
N GLU A 560 -138.19 21.09 25.64
CA GLU A 560 -137.50 22.14 26.40
C GLU A 560 -136.03 21.79 26.64
N LYS A 561 -135.74 20.55 27.08
CA LYS A 561 -134.37 20.06 27.34
C LYS A 561 -133.49 20.10 26.11
N ILE A 562 -133.99 19.62 24.97
CA ILE A 562 -133.22 19.55 23.71
C ILE A 562 -132.73 20.94 23.29
N ARG A 563 -133.55 21.99 23.49
CA ARG A 563 -133.15 23.37 23.18
C ARG A 563 -132.05 23.88 24.10
N VAL A 564 -132.17 23.67 25.42
CA VAL A 564 -131.16 24.13 26.40
C VAL A 564 -129.83 23.40 26.20
N GLU A 565 -129.86 22.09 25.93
CA GLU A 565 -128.65 21.32 25.61
C GLU A 565 -128.02 21.76 24.27
N ALA A 566 -128.82 22.11 23.26
CA ALA A 566 -128.32 22.63 21.98
C ALA A 566 -127.65 24.00 22.14
N GLU A 567 -128.26 24.96 22.85
CA GLU A 567 -127.67 26.28 23.11
C GLU A 567 -126.38 26.18 23.97
N ALA A 568 -126.36 25.27 24.96
CA ALA A 568 -125.16 25.01 25.77
C ALA A 568 -124.03 24.38 24.94
N LYS A 569 -124.34 23.39 24.11
CA LYS A 569 -123.37 22.71 23.25
C LYS A 569 -122.77 23.66 22.20
N LEU A 570 -123.59 24.51 21.58
CA LEU A 570 -123.12 25.51 20.62
C LEU A 570 -122.14 26.51 21.25
N LYS A 571 -122.40 26.98 22.48
CA LYS A 571 -121.49 27.87 23.21
C LYS A 571 -120.19 27.16 23.64
N ALA A 572 -120.26 25.89 24.06
CA ALA A 572 -119.07 25.09 24.38
C ALA A 572 -118.19 24.86 23.15
N GLU A 573 -118.80 24.53 21.99
CA GLU A 573 -118.09 24.26 20.74
C GLU A 573 -117.48 25.53 20.12
N ALA A 574 -118.16 26.68 20.23
CA ALA A 574 -117.61 27.99 19.86
C ALA A 574 -116.40 28.37 20.73
N ARG A 575 -116.48 28.15 22.06
CA ARG A 575 -115.38 28.42 22.99
C ARG A 575 -114.18 27.50 22.72
N ALA A 576 -114.43 26.21 22.49
CA ALA A 576 -113.39 25.24 22.14
C ALA A 576 -112.68 25.60 20.82
N ARG A 577 -113.41 26.13 19.82
CA ARG A 577 -112.77 26.66 18.59
C ARG A 577 -111.88 27.87 18.88
N ALA A 578 -112.35 28.86 19.65
CA ALA A 578 -111.56 30.05 19.97
C ALA A 578 -110.28 29.72 20.76
N GLU A 579 -110.36 28.82 21.74
CA GLU A 579 -109.21 28.35 22.52
C GLU A 579 -108.25 27.50 21.65
N ALA A 580 -108.77 26.71 20.70
CA ALA A 580 -107.96 25.98 19.72
C ALA A 580 -107.25 26.90 18.70
N GLU A 581 -107.89 27.97 18.22
CA GLU A 581 -107.28 28.94 17.31
C GLU A 581 -106.17 29.75 18.00
N GLN A 582 -106.38 30.19 19.26
CA GLN A 582 -105.32 30.82 20.04
C GLN A 582 -104.12 29.88 20.25
N LYS A 583 -104.36 28.61 20.61
CA LYS A 583 -103.30 27.62 20.78
C LYS A 583 -102.55 27.35 19.47
N ALA A 584 -103.27 27.19 18.35
CA ALA A 584 -102.68 26.99 17.03
C ALA A 584 -101.85 28.21 16.57
N LYS A 585 -102.25 29.43 16.93
CA LYS A 585 -101.46 30.64 16.65
C LYS A 585 -100.17 30.67 17.48
N LEU A 586 -100.25 30.38 18.78
CA LEU A 586 -99.08 30.34 19.66
C LEU A 586 -98.09 29.25 19.25
N GLU A 587 -98.58 28.07 18.85
CA GLU A 587 -97.74 26.97 18.33
C GLU A 587 -97.04 27.35 17.02
N ARG A 588 -97.67 28.15 16.14
CA ARG A 588 -97.02 28.70 14.93
C ARG A 588 -95.94 29.72 15.27
N GLU A 589 -96.25 30.74 16.07
CA GLU A 589 -95.26 31.77 16.49
C GLU A 589 -94.07 31.15 17.25
N THR A 590 -94.29 30.07 18.00
CA THR A 590 -93.23 29.31 18.68
C THR A 590 -92.37 28.55 17.68
N ARG A 591 -92.99 27.79 16.75
CA ARG A 591 -92.28 27.03 15.71
C ARG A 591 -91.48 27.93 14.76
N GLU A 592 -91.98 29.13 14.43
CA GLU A 592 -91.24 30.12 13.63
C GLU A 592 -89.99 30.65 14.35
N LYS A 593 -90.08 30.93 15.66
CA LYS A 593 -88.92 31.32 16.49
C LYS A 593 -87.91 30.19 16.65
N GLU A 594 -88.37 28.94 16.80
CA GLU A 594 -87.49 27.77 16.81
C GLU A 594 -86.79 27.56 15.46
N LEU A 595 -87.49 27.78 14.34
CA LEU A 595 -86.90 27.67 12.99
C LEU A 595 -85.82 28.75 12.77
N GLN A 596 -86.10 30.00 13.14
CA GLN A 596 -85.11 31.09 13.07
C GLN A 596 -83.87 30.82 13.92
N LEU A 597 -84.05 30.29 15.14
CA LEU A 597 -82.93 29.92 16.01
C LEU A 597 -82.14 28.71 15.46
N ALA A 598 -82.81 27.77 14.79
CA ALA A 598 -82.16 26.65 14.11
C ALA A 598 -81.34 27.10 12.89
N GLU A 599 -81.90 27.98 12.04
CA GLU A 599 -81.16 28.58 10.93
C GLU A 599 -79.95 29.39 11.40
N GLN A 600 -80.08 30.17 12.47
CA GLN A 600 -78.99 30.97 13.00
C GLN A 600 -77.88 30.08 13.57
N ARG A 601 -78.23 28.98 14.24
CA ARG A 601 -77.26 27.97 14.69
C ARG A 601 -76.56 27.27 13.52
N LEU A 602 -77.28 26.98 12.44
CA LEU A 602 -76.70 26.37 11.24
C LEU A 602 -75.70 27.32 10.57
N LYS A 603 -76.07 28.60 10.36
CA LYS A 603 -75.20 29.63 9.78
C LYS A 603 -73.92 29.83 10.61
N ASN A 604 -74.03 29.92 11.94
CA ASN A 604 -72.87 30.02 12.81
C ASN A 604 -71.96 28.77 12.72
N ALA A 605 -72.56 27.57 12.68
CA ALA A 605 -71.80 26.33 12.52
C ALA A 605 -71.10 26.21 11.15
N GLU A 606 -71.71 26.73 10.08
CA GLU A 606 -71.08 26.82 8.75
C GLU A 606 -69.94 27.85 8.70
N GLU A 607 -70.06 28.99 9.39
CA GLU A 607 -68.96 29.96 9.53
C GLU A 607 -67.81 29.43 10.37
N ASP A 608 -68.08 28.78 11.50
CA ASP A 608 -67.03 28.15 12.33
C ASP A 608 -66.39 26.96 11.62
N ALA A 609 -67.15 26.15 10.86
CA ALA A 609 -66.58 25.10 10.01
C ALA A 609 -65.69 25.68 8.90
N LYS A 610 -66.10 26.78 8.24
CA LYS A 610 -65.25 27.51 7.29
C LYS A 610 -63.98 28.05 7.95
N ARG A 611 -64.08 28.66 9.13
CA ARG A 611 -62.92 29.15 9.89
C ARG A 611 -61.97 28.03 10.28
N GLN A 612 -62.48 26.88 10.72
CA GLN A 612 -61.64 25.71 11.01
C GLN A 612 -60.97 25.16 9.74
N GLN A 613 -61.70 25.10 8.61
CA GLN A 613 -61.15 24.67 7.32
C GLN A 613 -60.09 25.65 6.79
N GLU A 614 -60.29 26.95 6.96
CA GLU A 614 -59.35 28.01 6.55
C GLU A 614 -58.12 28.10 7.47
N ALA A 615 -58.30 27.92 8.78
CA ALA A 615 -57.20 27.81 9.73
C ALA A 615 -56.35 26.55 9.48
N ALA A 616 -57.00 25.39 9.24
CA ALA A 616 -56.31 24.16 8.86
C ALA A 616 -55.56 24.32 7.53
N ARG A 617 -56.18 24.96 6.52
CA ARG A 617 -55.54 25.30 5.24
C ARG A 617 -54.32 26.23 5.43
N ASN A 618 -54.40 27.22 6.31
CA ASN A 618 -53.28 28.13 6.60
C ASN A 618 -52.16 27.43 7.38
N SER A 619 -52.47 26.54 8.33
CA SER A 619 -51.47 25.67 8.97
C SER A 619 -50.78 24.77 7.92
N MET A 620 -51.53 24.18 6.99
CA MET A 620 -50.96 23.35 5.91
C MET A 620 -50.05 24.13 4.94
N LEU A 621 -50.31 25.42 4.70
CA LEU A 621 -49.53 26.28 3.82
C LEU A 621 -48.30 26.91 4.51
N PHE A 622 -48.48 27.42 5.73
CA PHE A 622 -47.48 28.23 6.44
C PHE A 622 -46.83 27.53 7.63
N GLY A 623 -47.42 26.46 8.14
CA GLY A 623 -46.85 25.63 9.20
C GLY A 623 -45.55 24.98 8.77
N ARG A 624 -44.63 24.84 9.73
CA ARG A 624 -43.29 24.30 9.55
C ARG A 624 -42.96 23.33 10.68
N GLY A 625 -42.18 22.29 10.36
CA GLY A 625 -41.60 21.36 11.32
C GLY A 625 -40.10 21.15 11.09
N GLN A 626 -39.47 20.38 11.97
CA GLN A 626 -38.06 20.01 11.89
C GLN A 626 -37.92 18.49 11.73
N LEU A 627 -36.91 18.05 10.98
CA LEU A 627 -36.51 16.65 10.86
C LEU A 627 -35.03 16.51 11.22
N ASP A 628 -34.73 15.68 12.21
CA ASP A 628 -33.36 15.35 12.60
C ASP A 628 -33.06 13.89 12.23
N VAL A 629 -31.92 13.65 11.57
CA VAL A 629 -31.51 12.32 11.09
C VAL A 629 -30.04 12.08 11.36
N THR A 630 -29.74 11.06 12.17
CA THR A 630 -28.39 10.56 12.43
C THR A 630 -28.25 9.15 11.86
N THR A 631 -27.04 8.78 11.43
CA THR A 631 -26.75 7.41 10.99
C THR A 631 -25.47 6.90 11.63
N ASP A 632 -25.36 5.58 11.75
CA ASP A 632 -24.12 4.89 12.10
C ASP A 632 -23.74 3.92 10.96
N PRO A 633 -22.61 4.11 10.26
CA PRO A 633 -21.70 5.25 10.39
C PRO A 633 -22.32 6.58 9.91
N VAL A 634 -21.71 7.69 10.33
CA VAL A 634 -22.06 9.05 9.88
C VAL A 634 -21.60 9.33 8.44
N GLY A 635 -22.14 10.36 7.81
CA GLY A 635 -21.81 10.75 6.42
C GLY A 635 -22.68 10.08 5.34
N ALA A 636 -23.74 9.37 5.74
CA ALA A 636 -24.71 8.80 4.80
C ALA A 636 -25.51 9.91 4.09
N THR A 637 -25.87 9.68 2.83
CA THR A 637 -26.68 10.60 2.02
C THR A 637 -28.16 10.42 2.34
N ILE A 638 -28.76 11.47 2.90
CA ILE A 638 -30.17 11.62 3.26
C ILE A 638 -30.87 12.42 2.16
N THR A 639 -31.92 11.86 1.57
CA THR A 639 -32.80 12.53 0.60
C THR A 639 -34.24 12.47 1.13
N VAL A 640 -34.99 13.58 1.10
CA VAL A 640 -36.31 13.69 1.72
C VAL A 640 -37.31 14.27 0.73
N GLY A 641 -38.17 13.42 0.19
CA GLY A 641 -38.98 13.77 -0.99
C GLY A 641 -38.09 14.21 -2.16
N GLU A 642 -38.40 15.38 -2.73
CA GLU A 642 -37.64 15.99 -3.84
C GLU A 642 -36.57 17.01 -3.37
N LEU A 643 -36.31 17.11 -2.06
CA LEU A 643 -35.34 18.07 -1.53
C LEU A 643 -33.89 17.66 -1.85
N ALA A 644 -33.03 18.68 -2.03
CA ALA A 644 -31.61 18.48 -2.29
C ALA A 644 -30.95 17.59 -1.21
N PRO A 645 -30.19 16.54 -1.60
CA PRO A 645 -29.58 15.61 -0.65
C PRO A 645 -28.63 16.30 0.34
N LYS A 646 -28.58 15.77 1.56
CA LYS A 646 -27.66 16.21 2.63
C LYS A 646 -26.96 15.00 3.27
N THR A 647 -25.88 15.23 4.01
CA THR A 647 -25.12 14.18 4.71
C THR A 647 -25.47 14.13 6.20
N SER A 648 -25.61 12.95 6.78
CA SER A 648 -25.81 12.76 8.23
C SER A 648 -24.54 13.08 9.05
N PRO A 649 -24.67 13.49 10.33
CA PRO A 649 -25.91 13.88 11.01
C PRO A 649 -26.45 15.20 10.45
N VAL A 650 -27.77 15.30 10.28
CA VAL A 650 -28.41 16.48 9.69
C VAL A 650 -29.65 16.90 10.47
N SER A 651 -29.78 18.20 10.72
CA SER A 651 -31.01 18.83 11.19
C SER A 651 -31.60 19.67 10.06
N MET A 652 -32.88 19.44 9.74
CA MET A 652 -33.58 20.10 8.64
C MET A 652 -34.80 20.83 9.16
N LYS A 653 -34.61 22.15 9.33
CA LYS A 653 -35.64 23.09 9.74
C LYS A 653 -36.47 23.55 8.55
N ASP A 654 -37.62 24.14 8.84
CA ASP A 654 -38.53 24.77 7.87
C ASP A 654 -39.07 23.83 6.78
N LEU A 655 -39.21 22.55 7.11
CA LEU A 655 -39.94 21.59 6.28
C LEU A 655 -41.44 21.90 6.31
N ARG A 656 -42.11 21.82 5.15
CA ARG A 656 -43.57 21.94 5.06
C ARG A 656 -44.24 20.75 5.76
N LEU A 657 -45.43 20.96 6.30
CA LEU A 657 -46.21 19.89 6.93
C LEU A 657 -46.63 18.82 5.89
N GLY A 658 -46.73 17.57 6.33
CA GLY A 658 -47.14 16.45 5.49
C GLY A 658 -46.17 15.27 5.53
N THR A 659 -46.43 14.26 4.69
CA THR A 659 -45.64 13.03 4.64
C THR A 659 -44.49 13.10 3.65
N TYR A 660 -43.36 12.50 4.01
CA TYR A 660 -42.16 12.41 3.16
C TYR A 660 -41.58 11.00 3.21
N THR A 661 -41.13 10.49 2.06
CA THR A 661 -40.20 9.35 2.04
C THR A 661 -38.78 9.87 2.25
N VAL A 662 -38.15 9.47 3.35
CA VAL A 662 -36.72 9.61 3.61
C VAL A 662 -36.01 8.41 2.97
N THR A 663 -35.09 8.66 2.04
CA THR A 663 -34.18 7.66 1.49
C THR A 663 -32.77 7.91 2.03
N ILE A 664 -32.15 6.87 2.60
CA ILE A 664 -30.86 6.91 3.25
C ILE A 664 -29.92 5.96 2.52
N SER A 665 -28.81 6.45 1.99
CA SER A 665 -27.89 5.66 1.18
C SER A 665 -26.43 5.97 1.46
N MET A 666 -25.58 4.95 1.45
CA MET A 666 -24.14 5.07 1.60
C MET A 666 -23.45 3.98 0.78
N ALA A 667 -22.31 4.30 0.15
CA ALA A 667 -21.61 3.36 -0.72
C ALA A 667 -21.12 2.13 0.07
N GLY A 668 -21.45 0.92 -0.39
CA GLY A 668 -21.14 -0.33 0.31
C GLY A 668 -22.09 -0.67 1.46
N TYR A 669 -23.23 0.02 1.59
CA TYR A 669 -24.28 -0.24 2.58
C TYR A 669 -25.65 -0.38 1.90
N ASP A 670 -26.58 -1.07 2.57
CA ASP A 670 -27.96 -1.16 2.11
C ASP A 670 -28.67 0.20 2.21
N THR A 671 -29.46 0.51 1.19
CA THR A 671 -30.30 1.71 1.18
C THR A 671 -31.53 1.49 2.05
N GLU A 672 -31.70 2.30 3.08
CA GLU A 672 -32.91 2.31 3.91
C GLU A 672 -33.91 3.35 3.38
N LYS A 673 -35.20 3.04 3.50
CA LYS A 673 -36.30 3.98 3.22
C LYS A 673 -37.29 3.97 4.37
N ARG A 674 -37.75 5.16 4.78
CA ARG A 674 -38.85 5.32 5.75
C ARG A 674 -39.78 6.43 5.30
N ASP A 675 -41.08 6.18 5.42
CA ASP A 675 -42.08 7.22 5.31
C ASP A 675 -42.31 7.84 6.70
N ILE A 676 -42.34 9.17 6.75
CA ILE A 676 -42.43 9.97 7.97
C ILE A 676 -43.52 11.04 7.82
N GLU A 677 -43.95 11.64 8.92
CA GLU A 677 -44.92 12.74 8.95
C GLU A 677 -44.35 13.95 9.70
N ILE A 678 -44.24 15.10 9.02
CA ILE A 678 -43.77 16.37 9.60
C ILE A 678 -44.97 17.18 10.11
N LYS A 679 -44.90 17.58 11.39
CA LYS A 679 -45.97 18.28 12.13
C LYS A 679 -45.55 19.69 12.54
N GLU A 680 -46.53 20.54 12.85
CA GLU A 680 -46.27 21.96 13.12
C GLU A 680 -45.55 22.17 14.46
N LYS A 681 -44.39 22.82 14.42
CA LYS A 681 -43.50 23.10 15.57
C LYS A 681 -43.01 21.84 16.31
N GLU A 682 -43.14 20.66 15.69
CA GLU A 682 -42.62 19.40 16.20
C GLU A 682 -41.28 19.07 15.52
N THR A 683 -40.36 18.45 16.27
CA THR A 683 -39.14 17.84 15.71
C THR A 683 -39.36 16.35 15.55
N THR A 684 -39.46 15.90 14.31
CA THR A 684 -39.42 14.48 13.97
C THR A 684 -37.97 14.00 14.05
N ASP A 685 -37.58 13.36 15.14
CA ASP A 685 -36.28 12.68 15.26
C ASP A 685 -36.41 11.21 14.82
N LEU A 686 -35.50 10.73 13.97
CA LEU A 686 -35.43 9.33 13.56
C LEU A 686 -34.40 8.51 14.38
N GLY A 687 -33.67 9.16 15.27
CA GLY A 687 -32.57 8.60 16.05
C GLY A 687 -31.35 8.25 15.19
N THR A 688 -30.49 7.39 15.72
CA THR A 688 -29.33 6.85 15.00
C THR A 688 -29.74 5.61 14.19
N ILE A 689 -29.79 5.77 12.87
CA ILE A 689 -30.10 4.68 11.93
C ILE A 689 -28.81 3.92 11.59
N VAL A 690 -28.69 2.68 12.10
CA VAL A 690 -27.51 1.82 11.89
C VAL A 690 -27.60 1.13 10.52
N LEU A 691 -26.70 1.50 9.61
CA LEU A 691 -26.70 1.00 8.23
C LEU A 691 -26.05 -0.38 8.13
N LYS A 692 -26.71 -1.28 7.39
CA LYS A 692 -26.22 -2.65 7.16
C LYS A 692 -25.20 -2.66 6.02
N ARG A 693 -23.93 -2.95 6.35
CA ARG A 693 -22.84 -3.05 5.37
C ARG A 693 -23.10 -4.22 4.43
N GLN A 694 -22.95 -4.00 3.12
CA GLN A 694 -23.06 -5.05 2.11
C GLN A 694 -21.82 -5.93 2.18
N ILE A 695 -22.02 -7.23 2.39
CA ILE A 695 -20.97 -8.23 2.54
C ILE A 695 -21.24 -9.46 1.67
N GLY A 696 -20.18 -10.19 1.32
CA GLY A 696 -20.20 -11.47 0.64
C GLY A 696 -19.02 -12.33 1.07
N SER A 697 -18.53 -13.19 0.18
CA SER A 697 -17.46 -14.14 0.45
C SER A 697 -16.56 -14.43 -0.75
N ILE A 698 -15.37 -14.96 -0.48
CA ILE A 698 -14.46 -15.54 -1.48
C ILE A 698 -14.09 -16.96 -1.05
N GLU A 699 -14.28 -17.91 -1.95
CA GLU A 699 -13.84 -19.30 -1.84
C GLU A 699 -12.51 -19.45 -2.61
N LEU A 700 -11.45 -19.82 -1.88
CA LEU A 700 -10.07 -19.93 -2.34
C LEU A 700 -9.66 -21.40 -2.42
N SER A 701 -9.00 -21.78 -3.51
CA SER A 701 -8.49 -23.12 -3.75
C SER A 701 -7.23 -23.07 -4.62
N SER A 702 -6.42 -24.13 -4.62
CA SER A 702 -5.24 -24.24 -5.48
C SER A 702 -4.81 -25.69 -5.69
N GLU A 703 -4.02 -25.92 -6.74
CA GLU A 703 -3.29 -27.17 -6.97
C GLU A 703 -1.77 -26.88 -7.03
N PRO A 704 -0.95 -27.43 -6.12
CA PRO A 704 -1.34 -28.20 -4.93
C PRO A 704 -2.13 -27.35 -3.91
N SER A 705 -2.79 -28.02 -2.97
CA SER A 705 -3.42 -27.38 -1.82
C SER A 705 -2.39 -26.91 -0.77
N SER A 706 -2.87 -26.30 0.31
CA SER A 706 -2.05 -25.76 1.43
C SER A 706 -1.04 -24.69 1.03
N LEU A 707 -1.30 -23.93 -0.06
CA LEU A 707 -0.52 -22.78 -0.48
C LEU A 707 -0.96 -21.51 0.26
N SER A 708 -0.02 -20.61 0.52
CA SER A 708 -0.32 -19.40 1.30
C SER A 708 -0.95 -18.32 0.42
N TYR A 709 -2.07 -17.77 0.88
CA TYR A 709 -2.77 -16.69 0.20
C TYR A 709 -2.72 -15.37 0.97
N GLU A 710 -2.86 -14.28 0.22
CA GLU A 710 -3.17 -12.94 0.67
C GLU A 710 -4.35 -12.42 -0.16
N VAL A 711 -5.37 -11.89 0.50
CA VAL A 711 -6.52 -11.22 -0.13
C VAL A 711 -6.63 -9.81 0.42
N LYS A 712 -6.74 -8.83 -0.48
CA LYS A 712 -6.83 -7.39 -0.14
C LYS A 712 -7.71 -6.63 -1.15
N PRO A 713 -8.30 -5.47 -0.80
CA PRO A 713 -9.06 -4.65 -1.75
C PRO A 713 -8.25 -4.31 -3.01
N ALA A 714 -8.84 -4.50 -4.19
CA ALA A 714 -8.18 -4.28 -5.47
C ALA A 714 -8.02 -2.78 -5.78
N GLY A 715 -6.86 -2.40 -6.32
CA GLY A 715 -6.58 -1.01 -6.72
C GLY A 715 -6.38 -0.02 -5.56
N ALA A 716 -6.49 -0.47 -4.31
CA ALA A 716 -6.13 0.30 -3.13
C ALA A 716 -4.60 0.45 -3.05
N LEU A 717 -4.12 1.70 -2.95
CA LEU A 717 -2.70 2.00 -2.71
C LEU A 717 -2.32 1.75 -1.25
N PHE A 718 -3.28 1.94 -0.35
CA PHE A 718 -3.17 1.69 1.08
C PHE A 718 -4.23 0.67 1.46
N VAL A 719 -3.82 -0.40 2.15
CA VAL A 719 -4.73 -1.40 2.70
C VAL A 719 -4.51 -1.42 4.20
N ASN A 720 -5.59 -1.25 4.96
CA ASN A 720 -5.56 -1.42 6.41
C ASN A 720 -5.19 -2.88 6.71
N PRO A 721 -4.26 -3.19 7.65
CA PRO A 721 -3.93 -4.57 8.01
C PRO A 721 -5.16 -5.45 8.32
N ASN A 722 -6.24 -4.87 8.85
CA ASN A 722 -7.51 -5.57 9.13
C ASN A 722 -8.34 -5.94 7.87
N ASP A 723 -8.11 -5.25 6.76
CA ASP A 723 -8.71 -5.53 5.44
C ASP A 723 -7.87 -6.52 4.62
N VAL A 724 -6.64 -6.85 5.06
CA VAL A 724 -5.85 -7.96 4.52
C VAL A 724 -6.31 -9.26 5.18
N ARG A 725 -6.53 -10.31 4.38
CA ARG A 725 -6.80 -11.66 4.88
C ARG A 725 -5.78 -12.65 4.34
N THR A 726 -5.04 -13.28 5.26
CA THR A 726 -3.99 -14.25 4.94
C THR A 726 -4.33 -15.63 5.51
N GLY A 727 -3.85 -16.69 4.86
CA GLY A 727 -4.02 -18.06 5.34
C GLY A 727 -3.42 -19.09 4.39
N LEU A 728 -3.94 -20.32 4.46
CA LEU A 728 -3.62 -21.43 3.54
C LEU A 728 -4.87 -21.88 2.79
N THR A 729 -4.73 -22.29 1.53
CA THR A 729 -5.80 -22.89 0.72
C THR A 729 -6.09 -24.35 1.10
N PRO A 730 -7.32 -24.88 0.93
CA PRO A 730 -8.54 -24.16 0.57
C PRO A 730 -9.09 -23.37 1.76
N ALA A 731 -9.73 -22.23 1.50
CA ALA A 731 -10.32 -21.38 2.53
C ALA A 731 -11.52 -20.60 2.02
N THR A 732 -12.51 -20.38 2.89
CA THR A 732 -13.67 -19.53 2.59
C THR A 732 -13.62 -18.28 3.46
N LEU A 733 -13.30 -17.15 2.85
CA LEU A 733 -13.32 -15.84 3.49
C LEU A 733 -14.75 -15.31 3.49
N THR A 734 -15.32 -15.05 4.67
CA THR A 734 -16.68 -14.53 4.84
C THR A 734 -16.68 -13.13 5.47
N GLY A 735 -17.79 -12.41 5.33
CA GLY A 735 -17.92 -11.06 5.87
C GLY A 735 -17.10 -10.01 5.12
N LEU A 736 -16.67 -10.31 3.89
CA LEU A 736 -15.92 -9.37 3.06
C LEU A 736 -16.87 -8.31 2.50
N PRO A 737 -16.61 -7.00 2.68
CA PRO A 737 -17.38 -5.94 2.06
C PRO A 737 -17.57 -6.11 0.55
N ALA A 738 -18.71 -5.65 0.01
CA ALA A 738 -18.94 -5.67 -1.44
C ALA A 738 -17.94 -4.74 -2.16
N GLY A 739 -17.28 -5.26 -3.20
CA GLY A 739 -16.19 -4.58 -3.89
C GLY A 739 -15.23 -5.55 -4.58
N SER A 740 -14.22 -5.02 -5.29
CA SER A 740 -13.19 -5.85 -5.94
C SER A 740 -12.01 -6.11 -5.01
N TYR A 741 -11.45 -7.32 -5.08
CA TYR A 741 -10.33 -7.82 -4.28
C TYR A 741 -9.24 -8.39 -5.18
N GLN A 742 -7.99 -8.07 -4.87
CA GLN A 742 -6.83 -8.78 -5.39
C GLN A 742 -6.58 -10.01 -4.51
N VAL A 743 -6.50 -11.17 -5.14
CA VAL A 743 -6.16 -12.45 -4.52
C VAL A 743 -4.77 -12.83 -5.02
N THR A 744 -3.83 -12.99 -4.11
CA THR A 744 -2.47 -13.48 -4.37
C THR A 744 -2.34 -14.85 -3.72
N ILE A 745 -2.00 -15.89 -4.48
CA ILE A 745 -1.64 -17.22 -3.94
C ILE A 745 -0.15 -17.43 -4.23
N THR A 746 0.58 -17.92 -3.22
CA THR A 746 2.03 -18.02 -3.23
C THR A 746 2.51 -19.44 -2.97
N ARG A 747 3.59 -19.82 -3.66
CA ARG A 747 4.28 -21.09 -3.50
C ARG A 747 5.78 -20.82 -3.51
N SER A 748 6.52 -21.43 -2.59
CA SER A 748 7.97 -21.18 -2.46
C SER A 748 8.71 -21.51 -3.77
N ASN A 749 9.52 -20.56 -4.26
CA ASN A 749 10.25 -20.61 -5.53
C ASN A 749 9.36 -20.65 -6.80
N TRP A 750 8.12 -20.18 -6.74
CA TRP A 750 7.23 -19.98 -7.89
C TRP A 750 6.86 -18.51 -8.05
N ALA A 751 6.51 -18.10 -9.27
CA ALA A 751 5.83 -16.82 -9.49
C ALA A 751 4.46 -16.84 -8.77
N PRO A 752 4.03 -15.75 -8.11
CA PRO A 752 2.74 -15.71 -7.43
C PRO A 752 1.59 -15.73 -8.43
N TYR A 753 0.55 -16.52 -8.14
CA TYR A 753 -0.71 -16.46 -8.87
C TYR A 753 -1.50 -15.24 -8.36
N VAL A 754 -1.70 -14.24 -9.23
CA VAL A 754 -2.43 -13.02 -8.89
C VAL A 754 -3.71 -12.95 -9.74
N SER A 755 -4.85 -12.81 -9.09
CA SER A 755 -6.16 -12.64 -9.70
C SER A 755 -6.90 -11.45 -9.09
N THR A 756 -7.87 -10.90 -9.81
CA THR A 756 -8.79 -9.86 -9.29
C THR A 756 -10.21 -10.37 -9.41
N VAL A 757 -10.96 -10.32 -8.32
CA VAL A 757 -12.31 -10.88 -8.22
C VAL A 757 -13.26 -9.88 -7.54
N THR A 758 -14.54 -9.86 -7.90
CA THR A 758 -15.54 -8.97 -7.30
C THR A 758 -16.43 -9.74 -6.35
N VAL A 759 -16.56 -9.24 -5.12
CA VAL A 759 -17.49 -9.72 -4.10
C VAL A 759 -18.77 -8.90 -4.21
N GLU A 760 -19.90 -9.58 -4.39
CA GLU A 760 -21.23 -8.99 -4.42
C GLU A 760 -21.99 -9.26 -3.11
N ARG A 761 -23.05 -8.50 -2.86
CA ARG A 761 -23.92 -8.64 -1.67
C ARG A 761 -24.51 -10.06 -1.62
N ASN A 762 -24.16 -10.81 -0.57
CA ASN A 762 -24.49 -12.23 -0.37
C ASN A 762 -23.93 -13.19 -1.44
N GLY A 763 -23.00 -12.75 -2.29
CA GLY A 763 -22.37 -13.56 -3.33
C GLY A 763 -21.08 -14.24 -2.86
N THR A 764 -20.89 -15.50 -3.28
CA THR A 764 -19.61 -16.23 -3.13
C THR A 764 -18.82 -16.15 -4.43
N ALA A 765 -17.76 -15.35 -4.45
CA ALA A 765 -16.79 -15.38 -5.52
C ALA A 765 -15.87 -16.61 -5.39
N LYS A 766 -15.40 -17.19 -6.50
CA LYS A 766 -14.52 -18.38 -6.49
C LYS A 766 -13.18 -18.08 -7.18
N VAL A 767 -12.08 -18.51 -6.58
CA VAL A 767 -10.72 -18.41 -7.15
C VAL A 767 -9.98 -19.73 -6.98
N PHE A 768 -9.38 -20.20 -8.07
CA PHE A 768 -8.50 -21.36 -8.13
C PHE A 768 -7.14 -20.93 -8.69
N GLY A 769 -6.04 -21.28 -8.01
CA GLY A 769 -4.66 -21.03 -8.46
C GLY A 769 -3.94 -22.33 -8.82
N ASP A 770 -3.48 -22.46 -10.07
CA ASP A 770 -2.75 -23.63 -10.56
C ASP A 770 -1.23 -23.37 -10.60
N PHE A 771 -0.45 -24.31 -10.07
CA PHE A 771 1.02 -24.27 -10.06
C PHE A 771 1.61 -25.57 -10.66
N PRO A 772 1.49 -25.77 -12.00
CA PRO A 772 1.71 -27.06 -12.64
C PRO A 772 3.21 -27.39 -12.77
N GLY A 773 3.76 -28.10 -11.79
CA GLY A 773 5.17 -28.48 -11.73
C GLY A 773 5.56 -29.63 -12.67
N GLY A 774 6.88 -29.79 -12.84
CA GLY A 774 7.47 -31.03 -13.35
C GLY A 774 8.27 -31.76 -12.26
N THR A 775 8.79 -32.94 -12.63
CA THR A 775 9.66 -33.77 -11.77
C THR A 775 11.06 -33.81 -12.37
N VAL A 776 12.10 -33.80 -11.54
CA VAL A 776 13.49 -33.99 -11.96
C VAL A 776 14.10 -35.18 -11.23
N VAL A 777 14.59 -36.17 -11.96
CA VAL A 777 15.34 -37.31 -11.43
C VAL A 777 16.81 -37.10 -11.74
N ILE A 778 17.68 -37.19 -10.73
CA ILE A 778 19.12 -36.97 -10.87
C ILE A 778 19.87 -38.21 -10.36
N ASN A 779 20.54 -38.91 -11.27
CA ASN A 779 21.41 -40.05 -10.97
C ASN A 779 22.88 -39.68 -11.16
N SER A 780 23.80 -40.39 -10.49
CA SER A 780 25.21 -40.37 -10.88
C SER A 780 25.88 -41.73 -10.78
N THR A 781 27.06 -41.83 -11.41
CA THR A 781 28.00 -42.93 -11.27
C THR A 781 29.38 -42.37 -10.90
N PRO A 782 29.98 -42.76 -9.75
CA PRO A 782 29.36 -43.55 -8.68
C PRO A 782 28.15 -42.84 -8.04
N THR A 783 27.35 -43.58 -7.28
CA THR A 783 26.21 -43.04 -6.51
C THR A 783 26.67 -42.38 -5.20
N GLY A 784 25.74 -41.72 -4.50
CA GLY A 784 26.02 -40.99 -3.27
C GLY A 784 26.65 -39.61 -3.45
N ALA A 785 26.83 -39.14 -4.70
CA ALA A 785 27.29 -37.78 -4.98
C ALA A 785 26.29 -36.74 -4.45
N ASN A 786 26.80 -35.68 -3.83
CA ASN A 786 26.01 -34.54 -3.37
C ASN A 786 25.58 -33.68 -4.56
N ILE A 787 24.38 -33.11 -4.49
CA ILE A 787 23.78 -32.29 -5.53
C ILE A 787 23.59 -30.88 -5.00
N LEU A 788 24.22 -29.92 -5.66
CA LEU A 788 23.97 -28.49 -5.49
C LEU A 788 22.97 -28.03 -6.54
N ARG A 789 21.95 -27.27 -6.14
CA ARG A 789 21.10 -26.50 -7.03
C ARG A 789 21.59 -25.05 -7.07
N ASP A 790 21.51 -24.43 -8.25
CA ASP A 790 21.85 -23.01 -8.48
C ASP A 790 23.24 -22.64 -7.92
N ASN A 791 24.15 -23.62 -8.01
CA ASN A 791 25.57 -23.60 -7.61
C ASN A 791 25.90 -23.21 -6.16
N GLN A 792 24.92 -23.19 -5.24
CA GLN A 792 25.12 -22.81 -3.82
C GLN A 792 24.41 -23.73 -2.81
N VAL A 793 23.23 -24.27 -3.12
CA VAL A 793 22.37 -24.93 -2.11
C VAL A 793 22.38 -26.45 -2.29
N SER A 794 22.80 -27.20 -1.25
CA SER A 794 22.69 -28.67 -1.23
C SER A 794 21.22 -29.11 -1.19
N VAL A 795 20.81 -29.93 -2.17
CA VAL A 795 19.43 -30.44 -2.27
C VAL A 795 19.28 -31.93 -1.99
N GLY A 796 20.39 -32.67 -1.85
CA GLY A 796 20.41 -34.10 -1.50
C GLY A 796 21.55 -34.84 -2.18
N THR A 797 21.55 -36.18 -2.11
CA THR A 797 22.53 -37.05 -2.78
C THR A 797 21.86 -37.93 -3.84
N THR A 798 22.59 -38.27 -4.90
CA THR A 798 22.11 -39.15 -5.98
C THR A 798 22.00 -40.63 -5.55
N PRO A 799 20.97 -41.38 -6.00
CA PRO A 799 19.83 -40.96 -6.81
C PRO A 799 18.85 -40.05 -6.04
N LEU A 800 18.46 -38.93 -6.64
CA LEU A 800 17.51 -37.98 -6.05
C LEU A 800 16.35 -37.71 -7.00
N THR A 801 15.12 -37.75 -6.49
CA THR A 801 13.92 -37.27 -7.21
C THR A 801 13.39 -36.01 -6.56
N LEU A 802 13.29 -34.95 -7.35
CA LEU A 802 12.79 -33.63 -6.97
C LEU A 802 11.42 -33.41 -7.63
N TYR A 803 10.37 -33.24 -6.83
CA TYR A 803 9.00 -33.05 -7.30
C TYR A 803 8.58 -31.57 -7.29
N GLY A 804 7.62 -31.19 -8.13
CA GLY A 804 7.00 -29.86 -8.10
C GLY A 804 7.93 -28.72 -8.51
N ILE A 805 8.92 -29.02 -9.36
CA ILE A 805 9.93 -28.07 -9.81
C ILE A 805 9.31 -27.08 -10.83
N PRO A 806 9.62 -25.77 -10.74
CA PRO A 806 9.17 -24.77 -11.70
C PRO A 806 9.53 -25.11 -13.14
N LEU A 807 8.70 -24.64 -14.07
CA LEU A 807 8.88 -24.85 -15.50
C LEU A 807 10.00 -23.97 -16.06
N GLY A 808 10.70 -24.45 -17.09
CA GLY A 808 11.84 -23.76 -17.70
C GLY A 808 13.17 -24.46 -17.42
N ASN A 809 14.27 -23.73 -17.55
CA ASN A 809 15.61 -24.31 -17.47
C ASN A 809 16.06 -24.47 -16.02
N VAL A 810 16.70 -25.60 -15.72
CA VAL A 810 17.25 -25.94 -14.39
C VAL A 810 18.70 -26.39 -14.50
N THR A 811 19.49 -26.05 -13.49
CA THR A 811 20.92 -26.31 -13.40
C THR A 811 21.29 -26.93 -12.05
N TYR A 812 22.01 -28.04 -12.09
CA TYR A 812 22.47 -28.78 -10.91
C TYR A 812 23.95 -29.12 -11.02
N THR A 813 24.74 -28.86 -9.99
CA THR A 813 26.16 -29.27 -9.92
C THR A 813 26.29 -30.48 -9.01
N VAL A 814 26.70 -31.61 -9.56
CA VAL A 814 26.90 -32.88 -8.85
C VAL A 814 28.37 -32.99 -8.43
N MET A 815 28.62 -33.30 -7.16
CA MET A 815 29.94 -33.30 -6.52
C MET A 815 30.16 -34.54 -5.63
N GLN A 816 31.36 -35.11 -5.67
CA GLN A 816 31.76 -36.19 -4.76
C GLN A 816 33.24 -36.08 -4.41
N ARG A 817 33.63 -36.39 -3.16
CA ARG A 817 35.04 -36.34 -2.73
C ARG A 817 35.88 -37.31 -3.56
N GLY A 818 36.96 -36.81 -4.15
CA GLY A 818 37.84 -37.57 -5.05
C GLY A 818 37.39 -37.59 -6.51
N TYR A 819 36.37 -36.81 -6.89
CA TYR A 819 35.84 -36.74 -8.25
C TYR A 819 35.68 -35.30 -8.74
N ASP A 820 35.84 -35.09 -10.05
CA ASP A 820 35.55 -33.80 -10.69
C ASP A 820 34.05 -33.47 -10.61
N PRO A 821 33.68 -32.23 -10.22
CA PRO A 821 32.29 -31.80 -10.24
C PRO A 821 31.78 -31.67 -11.67
N ILE A 822 30.51 -32.01 -11.90
CA ILE A 822 29.85 -31.87 -13.21
C ILE A 822 28.54 -31.10 -13.07
N THR A 823 28.29 -30.18 -14.00
CA THR A 823 27.03 -29.43 -14.07
C THR A 823 26.10 -30.07 -15.09
N LEU A 824 24.89 -30.38 -14.66
CA LEU A 824 23.80 -30.94 -15.47
C LEU A 824 22.74 -29.87 -15.70
N ASN A 825 22.33 -29.70 -16.95
CA ASN A 825 21.30 -28.75 -17.36
C ASN A 825 20.15 -29.48 -18.05
N GLY A 826 18.94 -28.96 -17.92
CA GLY A 826 17.78 -29.43 -18.68
C GLY A 826 16.58 -28.50 -18.56
N LYS A 827 15.49 -28.84 -19.26
CA LYS A 827 14.24 -28.08 -19.25
C LYS A 827 13.12 -28.89 -18.60
N VAL A 828 12.47 -28.31 -17.61
CA VAL A 828 11.31 -28.87 -16.90
C VAL A 828 10.04 -28.41 -17.61
N GLU A 829 9.11 -29.34 -17.82
CA GLU A 829 7.83 -29.12 -18.49
C GLU A 829 6.69 -29.73 -17.65
N ALA A 830 5.50 -29.13 -17.73
CA ALA A 830 4.35 -29.47 -16.87
C ALA A 830 4.00 -30.97 -16.93
N GLY A 831 3.92 -31.60 -15.76
CA GLY A 831 3.57 -33.03 -15.64
C GLY A 831 4.61 -34.01 -16.20
N LYS A 832 5.78 -33.57 -16.67
CA LYS A 832 6.83 -34.44 -17.22
C LYS A 832 7.95 -34.67 -16.21
N THR A 833 8.63 -35.82 -16.36
CA THR A 833 9.86 -36.15 -15.64
C THR A 833 11.09 -35.89 -16.51
N LEU A 834 11.92 -34.93 -16.11
CA LEU A 834 13.26 -34.70 -16.66
C LEU A 834 14.25 -35.63 -15.94
N THR A 835 14.92 -36.52 -16.67
CA THR A 835 15.97 -37.39 -16.10
C THR A 835 17.35 -36.87 -16.49
N LEU A 836 18.18 -36.57 -15.48
CA LEU A 836 19.56 -36.11 -15.62
C LEU A 836 20.51 -37.17 -15.06
N ASN A 837 21.56 -37.52 -15.80
CA ASN A 837 22.52 -38.55 -15.40
C ASN A 837 23.94 -37.99 -15.44
N ALA A 838 24.66 -38.06 -14.32
CA ALA A 838 26.09 -37.75 -14.24
C ALA A 838 26.96 -39.01 -14.31
N THR A 839 28.11 -38.91 -14.98
CA THR A 839 29.23 -39.82 -14.76
C THR A 839 30.41 -38.98 -14.32
N LEU A 840 30.82 -39.14 -13.07
CA LEU A 840 31.88 -38.36 -12.46
C LEU A 840 33.24 -38.92 -12.84
N LEU A 841 34.23 -38.05 -13.02
CA LEU A 841 35.59 -38.44 -13.34
C LEU A 841 36.41 -38.50 -12.05
N ASP A 842 36.99 -39.65 -11.73
CA ASP A 842 37.94 -39.81 -10.62
C ASP A 842 39.10 -38.83 -10.82
N SER A 843 39.43 -38.05 -9.77
CA SER A 843 40.42 -36.98 -9.86
C SER A 843 41.85 -37.51 -10.02
N GLU A 844 42.12 -38.67 -9.41
CA GLU A 844 43.45 -39.30 -9.33
C GLU A 844 43.67 -40.42 -10.34
N ARG A 845 42.60 -40.98 -10.92
CA ARG A 845 42.70 -41.98 -11.99
C ARG A 845 43.59 -41.50 -13.13
N VAL A 846 44.58 -42.32 -13.47
CA VAL A 846 45.42 -42.15 -14.66
C VAL A 846 44.67 -42.70 -15.88
N MET A 847 44.33 -41.82 -16.81
CA MET A 847 43.62 -42.15 -18.05
C MET A 847 44.57 -42.72 -19.11
N LYS A 848 44.04 -43.57 -19.98
CA LYS A 848 44.76 -44.02 -21.19
C LYS A 848 44.66 -42.98 -22.31
N LEU A 849 45.63 -42.96 -23.22
CA LEU A 849 45.62 -42.10 -24.43
C LEU A 849 44.46 -42.35 -25.42
N SER A 850 43.66 -43.39 -25.20
CA SER A 850 42.41 -43.70 -25.91
C SER A 850 41.14 -43.24 -25.18
N GLU A 851 41.28 -42.74 -23.94
CA GLU A 851 40.19 -42.30 -23.06
C GLU A 851 40.12 -40.75 -22.98
N LEU A 852 40.97 -40.04 -23.73
CA LEU A 852 41.09 -38.58 -23.76
C LEU A 852 40.50 -37.98 -25.04
N ASP A 853 39.88 -36.80 -24.92
CA ASP A 853 39.44 -35.99 -26.06
C ASP A 853 40.62 -35.21 -26.67
N GLU A 854 41.50 -34.67 -25.82
CA GLU A 854 42.81 -34.12 -26.23
C GLU A 854 43.96 -34.86 -25.55
N ARG A 855 45.01 -35.19 -26.31
CA ARG A 855 46.22 -35.84 -25.78
C ARG A 855 47.19 -34.82 -25.15
N PRO A 856 48.00 -35.20 -24.15
CA PRO A 856 49.05 -34.33 -23.64
C PRO A 856 50.06 -34.00 -24.74
N THR A 857 50.50 -32.75 -24.77
CA THR A 857 51.48 -32.26 -25.76
C THR A 857 52.63 -31.56 -25.04
N PRO A 858 53.91 -31.85 -25.35
CA PRO A 858 55.04 -31.13 -24.77
C PRO A 858 54.98 -29.64 -25.10
N ILE A 859 55.20 -28.79 -24.11
CA ILE A 859 55.36 -27.33 -24.25
C ILE A 859 56.75 -26.84 -23.83
N SER A 860 57.49 -27.66 -23.08
CA SER A 860 58.91 -27.48 -22.82
C SER A 860 59.57 -28.84 -22.76
N GLN A 861 60.69 -29.01 -23.45
CA GLN A 861 61.50 -30.22 -23.48
C GLN A 861 62.89 -29.92 -22.97
N ALA A 862 63.62 -30.97 -22.57
CA ALA A 862 65.01 -30.91 -22.17
C ALA A 862 65.70 -32.20 -22.63
N ASP A 863 66.95 -32.09 -23.06
CA ASP A 863 67.74 -33.21 -23.55
C ASP A 863 68.43 -34.00 -22.42
N PRO A 864 68.78 -35.27 -22.66
CA PRO A 864 69.61 -36.05 -21.74
C PRO A 864 71.01 -35.44 -21.63
N ASP A 865 71.45 -35.22 -20.39
CA ASP A 865 72.84 -34.88 -20.09
C ASP A 865 73.70 -36.15 -20.20
N LEU A 866 74.73 -36.09 -21.05
CA LEU A 866 75.49 -37.25 -21.52
C LEU A 866 76.98 -36.91 -21.66
N SER A 867 77.84 -37.87 -21.35
CA SER A 867 79.28 -37.79 -21.66
C SER A 867 79.53 -37.92 -23.18
N ALA A 868 80.76 -37.59 -23.63
CA ALA A 868 81.14 -37.77 -25.03
C ALA A 868 80.99 -39.22 -25.50
N ALA A 869 81.46 -40.19 -24.70
CA ALA A 869 81.30 -41.62 -24.98
C ALA A 869 79.83 -42.04 -25.09
N GLN A 870 78.95 -41.52 -24.21
CA GLN A 870 77.52 -41.82 -24.25
C GLN A 870 76.77 -41.19 -25.43
N ARG A 871 77.37 -40.22 -26.15
CA ARG A 871 76.86 -39.76 -27.45
C ARG A 871 77.35 -40.67 -28.57
N ALA A 872 78.65 -40.98 -28.60
CA ALA A 872 79.26 -41.86 -29.60
C ALA A 872 78.65 -43.28 -29.64
N ASP A 873 78.40 -43.89 -28.47
CA ASP A 873 77.69 -45.19 -28.36
C ASP A 873 76.27 -45.16 -28.98
N GLY A 874 75.67 -43.96 -29.08
CA GLY A 874 74.26 -43.77 -29.39
C GLY A 874 73.32 -44.37 -28.34
N GLY A 875 72.02 -44.30 -28.60
CA GLY A 875 71.05 -44.96 -27.73
C GLY A 875 69.59 -44.78 -28.12
N LYS A 876 68.75 -45.70 -27.63
CA LYS A 876 67.29 -45.59 -27.67
C LYS A 876 66.73 -45.91 -26.30
N ALA A 877 65.83 -45.08 -25.80
CA ALA A 877 65.13 -45.29 -24.55
C ALA A 877 63.66 -44.88 -24.67
N ILE A 878 62.79 -45.56 -23.92
CA ILE A 878 61.37 -45.22 -23.81
C ILE A 878 61.09 -44.94 -22.34
N ILE A 879 60.69 -43.70 -22.03
CA ILE A 879 60.33 -43.27 -20.68
C ILE A 879 58.81 -43.18 -20.60
N SER A 880 58.17 -44.03 -19.80
CA SER A 880 56.76 -43.83 -19.44
C SER A 880 56.66 -42.88 -18.27
N LEU A 881 55.74 -41.92 -18.37
CA LEU A 881 55.39 -41.00 -17.29
C LEU A 881 53.90 -40.73 -17.27
N VAL A 882 53.41 -40.24 -16.13
CA VAL A 882 52.07 -39.70 -15.96
C VAL A 882 52.15 -38.18 -16.02
N VAL A 883 51.56 -37.58 -17.06
CA VAL A 883 51.35 -36.13 -17.12
C VAL A 883 50.26 -35.79 -16.10
N GLY A 884 50.58 -34.92 -15.14
CA GLY A 884 49.63 -34.38 -14.17
C GLY A 884 48.64 -33.39 -14.77
N ARG A 885 47.61 -33.02 -14.01
CA ARG A 885 46.59 -32.02 -14.40
C ARG A 885 47.18 -30.60 -14.55
N ASP A 886 48.34 -30.38 -13.95
CA ASP A 886 49.23 -29.23 -13.98
C ASP A 886 50.23 -29.24 -15.15
N GLY A 887 50.29 -30.32 -15.94
CA GLY A 887 51.28 -30.51 -17.00
C GLY A 887 52.66 -30.96 -16.51
N ILE A 888 52.80 -31.37 -15.25
CA ILE A 888 54.08 -31.83 -14.68
C ILE A 888 54.21 -33.37 -14.83
N PRO A 889 55.39 -33.89 -15.25
CA PRO A 889 55.63 -35.32 -15.31
C PRO A 889 55.79 -35.94 -13.90
N THR A 890 55.05 -37.03 -13.64
CA THR A 890 55.04 -37.81 -12.40
C THR A 890 55.06 -39.32 -12.71
N ASP A 891 55.23 -40.18 -11.70
CA ASP A 891 55.17 -41.66 -11.84
C ASP A 891 55.96 -42.19 -13.07
N MET A 892 57.26 -41.85 -13.08
CA MET A 892 58.17 -42.00 -14.22
C MET A 892 58.97 -43.31 -14.13
N LYS A 893 59.02 -44.06 -15.23
CA LYS A 893 59.80 -45.31 -15.36
C LYS A 893 60.48 -45.42 -16.72
N ILE A 894 61.65 -46.05 -16.75
CA ILE A 894 62.29 -46.52 -17.97
C ILE A 894 61.56 -47.82 -18.38
N GLU A 895 60.90 -47.83 -19.53
CA GLU A 895 60.25 -49.04 -20.07
C GLU A 895 61.20 -49.86 -20.94
N GLN A 896 62.09 -49.16 -21.66
CA GLN A 896 63.12 -49.76 -22.49
C GLN A 896 64.34 -48.83 -22.51
N SER A 897 65.54 -49.38 -22.55
CA SER A 897 66.76 -48.64 -22.89
C SER A 897 67.80 -49.59 -23.49
N THR A 898 68.56 -49.13 -24.49
CA THR A 898 69.72 -49.86 -25.05
C THR A 898 70.89 -49.89 -24.07
N ASN A 899 71.02 -48.87 -23.21
CA ASN A 899 72.09 -48.75 -22.22
C ASN A 899 71.50 -48.24 -20.88
N PRO A 900 71.80 -48.87 -19.72
CA PRO A 900 71.27 -48.43 -18.42
C PRO A 900 71.64 -46.99 -18.02
N ALA A 901 72.82 -46.50 -18.43
CA ALA A 901 73.25 -45.15 -18.14
C ALA A 901 72.50 -44.11 -19.01
N PHE A 902 72.37 -44.40 -20.31
CA PHE A 902 71.55 -43.60 -21.24
C PHE A 902 70.08 -43.49 -20.78
N GLY A 903 69.50 -44.59 -20.30
CA GLY A 903 68.14 -44.63 -19.76
C GLY A 903 67.97 -43.74 -18.52
N LYS A 904 68.95 -43.71 -17.62
CA LYS A 904 68.95 -42.81 -16.46
C LYS A 904 69.03 -41.33 -16.86
N ALA A 905 69.86 -40.99 -17.85
CA ALA A 905 69.94 -39.64 -18.39
C ALA A 905 68.62 -39.19 -19.05
N CYS A 906 67.99 -40.06 -19.84
CA CYS A 906 66.68 -39.80 -20.45
C CYS A 906 65.57 -39.63 -19.40
N LEU A 907 65.59 -40.41 -18.32
CA LEU A 907 64.66 -40.26 -17.19
C LEU A 907 64.84 -38.90 -16.48
N ALA A 908 66.09 -38.49 -16.23
CA ALA A 908 66.42 -37.20 -15.61
C ALA A 908 66.10 -36.00 -16.52
N ALA A 909 66.13 -36.19 -17.85
CA ALA A 909 65.67 -35.22 -18.82
C ALA A 909 64.14 -35.10 -18.84
N ALA A 910 63.43 -36.23 -18.94
CA ALA A 910 61.97 -36.28 -18.94
C ALA A 910 61.35 -35.61 -17.70
N ALA A 911 61.98 -35.72 -16.53
CA ALA A 911 61.57 -35.03 -15.30
C ALA A 911 61.54 -33.48 -15.42
N LYS A 912 62.35 -32.91 -16.32
CA LYS A 912 62.42 -31.46 -16.58
C LYS A 912 61.37 -30.98 -17.60
N TRP A 913 60.72 -31.88 -18.34
CA TRP A 913 59.74 -31.51 -19.36
C TRP A 913 58.47 -30.90 -18.75
N ARG A 914 57.71 -30.15 -19.55
CA ARG A 914 56.37 -29.64 -19.22
C ARG A 914 55.44 -29.88 -20.39
N PHE A 915 54.16 -30.09 -20.09
CA PHE A 915 53.13 -30.46 -21.06
C PHE A 915 51.92 -29.53 -20.95
N LYS A 916 51.22 -29.28 -22.06
CA LYS A 916 49.78 -29.05 -21.99
C LYS A 916 49.16 -30.39 -21.55
N PRO A 917 48.39 -30.45 -20.45
CA PRO A 917 47.77 -31.69 -20.00
C PRO A 917 46.76 -32.20 -21.03
N GLY A 918 46.59 -33.52 -21.08
CA GLY A 918 45.48 -34.12 -21.83
C GLY A 918 44.14 -33.82 -21.15
N THR A 919 43.03 -33.87 -21.90
CA THR A 919 41.72 -33.47 -21.37
C THR A 919 40.61 -34.50 -21.64
N ILE A 920 39.61 -34.49 -20.76
CA ILE A 920 38.31 -35.15 -20.91
C ILE A 920 37.23 -34.10 -20.66
N ARG A 921 36.30 -33.94 -21.60
CA ARG A 921 35.23 -32.92 -21.59
C ARG A 921 35.77 -31.51 -21.33
N GLY A 922 36.94 -31.20 -21.91
CA GLY A 922 37.65 -29.93 -21.73
C GLY A 922 38.35 -29.73 -20.38
N LYS A 923 38.29 -30.71 -19.45
CA LYS A 923 38.98 -30.66 -18.15
C LYS A 923 40.32 -31.42 -18.18
N PRO A 924 41.41 -30.87 -17.63
CA PRO A 924 42.68 -31.58 -17.50
C PRO A 924 42.55 -32.91 -16.75
N ALA A 925 43.13 -33.98 -17.30
CA ALA A 925 43.09 -35.32 -16.76
C ALA A 925 44.50 -35.92 -16.64
N ARG A 926 44.78 -36.59 -15.51
CA ARG A 926 46.04 -37.33 -15.31
C ARG A 926 46.13 -38.43 -16.38
N SER A 927 47.24 -38.55 -17.09
CA SER A 927 47.31 -39.52 -18.21
C SER A 927 48.73 -40.06 -18.44
N ARG A 928 48.81 -41.36 -18.73
CA ARG A 928 50.10 -42.05 -18.96
C ARG A 928 50.50 -41.97 -20.43
N VAL A 929 51.73 -41.51 -20.67
CA VAL A 929 52.37 -41.40 -21.99
C VAL A 929 53.73 -42.10 -21.97
N SER A 930 54.17 -42.59 -23.11
CA SER A 930 55.52 -43.17 -23.29
C SER A 930 56.28 -42.33 -24.31
N ILE A 931 57.46 -41.86 -23.92
CA ILE A 931 58.25 -40.86 -24.64
C ILE A 931 59.52 -41.52 -25.16
N PRO A 932 59.71 -41.59 -26.50
CA PRO A 932 60.94 -42.10 -27.08
C PRO A 932 62.03 -41.03 -27.06
N PHE A 933 63.19 -41.41 -26.56
CA PHE A 933 64.46 -40.72 -26.78
C PHE A 933 65.30 -41.56 -27.75
N THR A 934 65.97 -40.93 -28.70
CA THR A 934 66.86 -41.60 -29.66
C THR A 934 68.00 -40.66 -30.00
N ILE A 935 69.22 -41.15 -29.88
CA ILE A 935 70.44 -40.51 -30.37
C ILE A 935 71.15 -41.51 -31.27
N THR A 936 71.47 -41.08 -32.48
CA THR A 936 72.40 -41.79 -33.38
C THR A 936 73.82 -41.55 -32.88
N GLY A 937 74.63 -42.61 -32.81
CA GLY A 937 76.08 -42.47 -32.58
C GLY A 937 76.74 -41.72 -33.74
N GLU A 938 77.91 -41.15 -33.44
CA GLU A 938 78.81 -40.45 -34.39
C GLU A 938 79.97 -41.36 -34.81
#